data_AF-A0A6J8AH07-F1
#
_entry.id   AF-A0A6J8AH07-F1
#
_cell.length_a   1.000
_cell.length_b   1.000
_cell.length_c   1.000
_cell.angle_alpha   90.00
_cell.angle_beta   90.00
_cell.angle_gamma   90.00
#
_symmetry.space_group_name_H-M   'P 1'
#
loop_
_entity.id
_entity.type
_entity.pdbx_description
1 polymer ?
#
loop_
_entity_poly.entity_id
_entity_poly.type
_entity_poly.pdbx_seq_one_letter_code
_entity_poly.pdbx_strand_id
1 'polypeptide(L)'
;MSYRNRSLRKRDKKKRLIKYKSKLRIHNNNKGHLKRTKNFHENVKKALHYIEVFSQENLTNYEILVLAKGLKCIPSPGVKYIKQKLLLDFDELGRKMRCKYHFSDKSNADSNHPFRVKSGFKPASANNTTENYLFATKMEICRLKINKVRYNLSKHERAALKTLRSNNNIIIKKADKNSSTVVLDKSLYIKQTLNFQNNSICYEQIREFNTNKISDTIQKMIKQLHKKEIDMMKLLLCLLFATLSTAFECDPHAKICETSLNIHYKLAMMSEDGPVYPYNGNLFLYNVTDTSNASPVNMDDIITADGWEGSSGRLVVAANGSLPGPPIIVYEGQTVIINVHNKQLSEAVSIHWHGVDMKDTPWMDGLPYITQCPITPGQTFKYKFTANPPGTFWYHSHMGNQRLNGLFGAFIIRPKISNKIQLEEHIMQVFEWNHEYGSDTDDLFEAEGSVYKNRKKLLRSMQLDMTLFAPYRTHAGLINGRGRFWSSTSHNGSPLETFKVTQGKQYLFRVIGPGALYPWRVSVDQHNLTIVGADGFETVPVVAESFIIAPGERFNFILEADQPIGTYMVRAETLDRTYTTKAEAILQYQGAMLSEPTSSKSNCTSANKCIVVNCPFPFYPENKNVNCTRLTELRTVLNIPTPLPVNGKFKEYFLNFALPVYNGEHKTASINGRQFKLPVVSALTQPDELTHQCSDQECGEEKLCECMNSLTIKSGDTIQMTFLNMGQGRVDDHPIHMHGHSFMVVKVGYGVFNQSTGALIQDNYDVDCRGNTKPGMSMCNSATWSNSSWLNGNVPGIVQQGAVLKDTVIVPSGGYVVVRFPATIPGIWFLHCHIDMHSNNGMALVLNESFTSIPKPPPGLPKCGSYLGNDDVSDVSDTNDPVEDINDHVVKDEQRESDKDENTTLLFGGMFSVLFVLNIVQFIVLLVTCRRQNKTRQQDQ
;
A
#
# COMPACT_ATOMS: atom_id res chain seq x y z
N MET A 1 30.48 -24.82 44.21
CA MET A 1 31.88 -25.17 44.55
C MET A 1 32.78 -24.84 43.36
N SER A 2 33.78 -23.96 43.60
CA SER A 2 35.11 -23.80 42.94
C SER A 2 35.24 -23.52 41.42
N TYR A 3 36.24 -22.83 40.86
CA TYR A 3 36.97 -21.54 41.05
C TYR A 3 38.03 -21.45 39.91
N ARG A 4 38.33 -20.25 39.37
CA ARG A 4 39.55 -19.79 38.63
C ARG A 4 39.87 -20.35 37.22
N ASN A 5 40.28 -19.55 36.21
CA ASN A 5 41.49 -18.70 36.22
C ASN A 5 41.50 -17.53 35.21
N ARG A 6 42.07 -16.39 35.62
CA ARG A 6 42.55 -15.25 34.80
C ARG A 6 44.09 -15.26 34.84
N SER A 7 44.79 -15.12 33.71
CA SER A 7 45.94 -14.20 33.52
C SER A 7 46.64 -14.44 32.17
N LEU A 8 46.90 -13.35 31.42
CA LEU A 8 48.09 -13.08 30.59
C LEU A 8 47.78 -11.92 29.61
N ARG A 9 47.81 -10.69 30.15
CA ARG A 9 48.05 -9.46 29.38
C ARG A 9 49.18 -8.72 30.08
N LYS A 10 50.35 -8.64 29.42
CA LYS A 10 51.43 -7.61 29.55
C LYS A 10 52.76 -8.21 29.07
N ARG A 11 53.11 -8.00 27.80
CA ARG A 11 54.48 -7.79 27.32
C ARG A 11 54.41 -7.22 25.90
N ASP A 12 55.43 -6.42 25.56
CA ASP A 12 55.67 -5.75 24.29
C ASP A 12 55.00 -4.38 24.03
N LYS A 13 55.13 -3.51 25.03
CA LYS A 13 55.67 -2.16 24.80
C LYS A 13 57.19 -2.20 25.00
N LYS A 14 57.98 -2.43 23.95
CA LYS A 14 59.38 -2.02 23.90
C LYS A 14 59.83 -1.88 22.45
N LYS A 15 60.47 -0.76 22.15
CA LYS A 15 61.24 -0.46 20.93
C LYS A 15 60.48 0.17 19.76
N ARG A 16 59.83 1.30 20.06
CA ARG A 16 60.12 2.54 19.31
C ARG A 16 61.56 2.96 19.61
N LEU A 17 62.50 2.70 18.71
CA LEU A 17 63.72 3.48 18.49
C LEU A 17 64.41 2.91 17.24
N ILE A 18 64.29 3.59 16.10
CA ILE A 18 65.25 3.77 15.00
C ILE A 18 64.48 4.57 13.94
N LYS A 19 64.31 5.85 14.27
CA LYS A 19 63.98 6.92 13.33
C LYS A 19 65.10 7.93 13.47
N TYR A 20 66.33 7.55 13.05
CA TYR A 20 67.43 8.48 12.81
C TYR A 20 68.54 7.77 12.01
N LYS A 21 68.32 7.66 10.69
CA LYS A 21 69.38 7.59 9.67
C LYS A 21 68.78 7.93 8.31
N SER A 22 68.22 9.14 8.24
CA SER A 22 68.04 9.90 7.01
C SER A 22 69.19 10.91 6.93
N LYS A 23 70.23 10.61 6.14
CA LYS A 23 71.17 11.54 5.48
C LYS A 23 72.44 10.75 5.12
N LEU A 24 72.45 10.18 3.92
CA LEU A 24 73.62 9.94 3.04
C LEU A 24 73.28 8.86 2.00
N ARG A 25 72.57 9.29 0.95
CA ARG A 25 72.88 8.97 -0.46
C ARG A 25 72.00 9.83 -1.36
N ILE A 26 72.09 11.13 -1.10
CA ILE A 26 71.90 12.20 -2.06
C ILE A 26 73.14 12.15 -2.96
N HIS A 27 73.13 11.29 -3.99
CA HIS A 27 74.06 11.42 -5.11
C HIS A 27 73.59 10.74 -6.41
N ASN A 28 72.28 10.56 -6.60
CA ASN A 28 71.72 10.20 -7.92
C ASN A 28 70.43 10.97 -8.29
N ASN A 29 69.93 11.87 -7.43
CA ASN A 29 68.71 12.64 -7.71
C ASN A 29 68.92 13.89 -8.58
N ASN A 30 70.14 14.41 -8.75
CA ASN A 30 70.34 15.56 -9.64
C ASN A 30 70.30 15.19 -11.13
N LYS A 31 70.63 13.94 -11.51
CA LYS A 31 70.36 13.45 -12.87
C LYS A 31 68.88 13.20 -13.10
N GLY A 32 68.15 12.67 -12.10
CA GLY A 32 66.71 12.43 -12.18
C GLY A 32 65.86 13.71 -12.20
N HIS A 33 66.27 14.73 -11.43
CA HIS A 33 65.56 16.01 -11.39
C HIS A 33 65.77 16.79 -12.69
N LEU A 34 67.00 16.92 -13.20
CA LEU A 34 67.26 17.57 -14.49
C LEU A 34 66.59 16.83 -15.68
N LYS A 35 66.52 15.50 -15.66
CA LYS A 35 65.82 14.70 -16.70
C LYS A 35 64.30 14.85 -16.62
N ARG A 36 63.72 14.96 -15.41
CA ARG A 36 62.28 15.27 -15.22
C ARG A 36 61.92 16.70 -15.61
N THR A 37 62.76 17.69 -15.30
CA THR A 37 62.49 19.08 -15.68
C THR A 37 62.64 19.30 -17.18
N LYS A 38 63.62 18.66 -17.84
CA LYS A 38 63.73 18.65 -19.32
C LYS A 38 62.52 17.97 -19.98
N ASN A 39 62.11 16.78 -19.52
CA ASN A 39 60.92 16.11 -20.07
C ASN A 39 59.62 16.90 -19.82
N PHE A 40 59.49 17.59 -18.69
CA PHE A 40 58.32 18.43 -18.42
C PHE A 40 58.27 19.63 -19.38
N HIS A 41 59.38 20.35 -19.56
CA HIS A 41 59.44 21.47 -20.50
C HIS A 41 59.22 21.04 -21.97
N GLU A 42 59.75 19.90 -22.39
CA GLU A 42 59.46 19.35 -23.72
C GLU A 42 58.00 18.95 -23.90
N ASN A 43 57.37 18.35 -22.87
CA ASN A 43 55.97 17.97 -22.92
C ASN A 43 55.04 19.20 -22.96
N VAL A 44 55.37 20.27 -22.21
CA VAL A 44 54.63 21.54 -22.28
C VAL A 44 54.81 22.19 -23.67
N LYS A 45 56.02 22.19 -24.23
CA LYS A 45 56.26 22.69 -25.59
C LYS A 45 55.51 21.89 -26.66
N LYS A 46 55.46 20.56 -26.56
CA LYS A 46 54.63 19.71 -27.44
C LYS A 46 53.14 19.98 -27.25
N ALA A 47 52.67 20.13 -26.01
CA ALA A 47 51.27 20.42 -25.68
C ALA A 47 50.80 21.76 -26.26
N LEU A 48 51.65 22.79 -26.19
CA LEU A 48 51.39 24.11 -26.80
C LEU A 48 51.24 24.05 -28.33
N HIS A 49 51.78 23.04 -29.00
CA HIS A 49 51.59 22.86 -30.43
C HIS A 49 50.16 22.40 -30.80
N TYR A 50 49.42 21.82 -29.85
CA TYR A 50 48.04 21.32 -30.04
C TYR A 50 46.98 22.17 -29.32
N ILE A 51 47.39 23.22 -28.62
CA ILE A 51 46.50 24.15 -27.92
C ILE A 51 46.76 25.56 -28.42
N GLU A 52 45.71 26.21 -28.92
CA GLU A 52 45.76 27.63 -29.27
C GLU A 52 45.08 28.45 -28.17
N VAL A 53 45.84 29.35 -27.53
CA VAL A 53 45.33 30.19 -26.44
C VAL A 53 45.20 31.62 -26.96
N PHE A 54 43.95 32.06 -27.13
CA PHE A 54 43.58 33.42 -27.52
C PHE A 54 42.99 34.22 -26.36
N SER A 55 42.90 33.61 -25.17
CA SER A 55 42.58 34.30 -23.92
C SER A 55 43.81 35.07 -23.42
N GLN A 56 43.58 36.23 -22.79
CA GLN A 56 44.61 37.01 -22.11
C GLN A 56 45.01 36.42 -20.73
N GLU A 57 44.30 35.39 -20.24
CA GLU A 57 44.65 34.74 -18.97
C GLU A 57 45.83 33.77 -19.12
N ASN A 58 46.85 33.94 -18.27
CA ASN A 58 48.03 33.09 -18.24
C ASN A 58 47.73 31.74 -17.58
N LEU A 59 47.52 30.70 -18.40
CA LEU A 59 47.37 29.33 -17.92
C LEU A 59 48.67 28.78 -17.33
N THR A 60 48.57 28.02 -16.24
CA THR A 60 49.73 27.34 -15.66
C THR A 60 50.18 26.16 -16.53
N ASN A 61 51.46 25.78 -16.41
CA ASN A 61 52.02 24.65 -17.16
C ASN A 61 51.25 23.34 -16.98
N TYR A 62 50.65 23.10 -15.80
CA TYR A 62 49.85 21.89 -15.55
C TYR A 62 48.45 21.96 -16.16
N GLU A 63 47.85 23.16 -16.26
CA GLU A 63 46.57 23.37 -16.94
C GLU A 63 46.72 23.14 -18.45
N ILE A 64 47.79 23.67 -19.05
CA ILE A 64 48.15 23.44 -20.45
C ILE A 64 48.31 21.93 -20.72
N LEU A 65 49.02 21.20 -19.85
CA LEU A 65 49.19 19.75 -20.02
C LEU A 65 47.90 18.95 -19.88
N VAL A 66 46.99 19.36 -18.99
CA VAL A 66 45.68 18.71 -18.83
C VAL A 66 44.83 18.91 -20.08
N LEU A 67 44.80 20.12 -20.64
CA LEU A 67 44.07 20.43 -21.86
C LEU A 67 44.61 19.65 -23.07
N ALA A 68 45.93 19.50 -23.19
CA ALA A 68 46.56 18.79 -24.29
C ALA A 68 46.32 17.28 -24.25
N LYS A 69 46.03 16.73 -23.07
CA LYS A 69 45.64 15.32 -22.91
C LYS A 69 44.24 15.04 -23.45
N GLY A 70 43.40 16.07 -23.64
CA GLY A 70 42.03 15.94 -24.16
C GLY A 70 41.19 14.91 -23.39
N LEU A 71 40.36 14.14 -24.09
CA LEU A 71 39.51 13.08 -23.50
C LEU A 71 40.30 11.94 -22.82
N LYS A 72 41.64 11.88 -22.94
CA LYS A 72 42.47 10.87 -22.25
C LYS A 72 42.68 11.17 -20.76
N CYS A 73 42.23 12.33 -20.27
CA CYS A 73 42.34 12.73 -18.87
C CYS A 73 41.19 12.24 -17.95
N ILE A 74 40.31 11.34 -18.42
CA ILE A 74 39.19 10.80 -17.61
C ILE A 74 39.76 10.17 -16.33
N PRO A 75 39.49 10.72 -15.13
CA PRO A 75 40.08 10.20 -13.91
C PRO A 75 39.63 8.77 -13.66
N SER A 76 40.59 7.84 -13.56
CA SER A 76 40.27 6.45 -13.23
C SER A 76 39.52 6.39 -11.88
N PRO A 77 38.39 5.66 -11.79
CA PRO A 77 37.63 5.59 -10.54
C PRO A 77 38.49 5.03 -9.40
N GLY A 78 38.25 5.52 -8.19
CA GLY A 78 38.97 5.02 -7.01
C GLY A 78 38.70 3.52 -6.77
N VAL A 79 39.64 2.83 -6.14
CA VAL A 79 39.54 1.37 -5.84
C VAL A 79 38.25 1.02 -5.10
N LYS A 80 37.75 1.91 -4.23
CA LYS A 80 36.49 1.72 -3.49
C LYS A 80 35.26 1.69 -4.41
N TYR A 81 35.24 2.54 -5.44
CA TYR A 81 34.17 2.58 -6.45
C TYR A 81 34.17 1.32 -7.32
N ILE A 82 35.36 0.84 -7.73
CA ILE A 82 35.50 -0.36 -8.55
C ILE A 82 35.00 -1.60 -7.81
N LYS A 83 35.34 -1.75 -6.51
CA LYS A 83 34.88 -2.88 -5.71
C LYS A 83 33.36 -2.88 -5.53
N GLN A 84 32.76 -1.71 -5.31
CA GLN A 84 31.31 -1.57 -5.15
C GLN A 84 30.58 -1.87 -6.46
N LYS A 85 31.12 -1.41 -7.59
CA LYS A 85 30.56 -1.70 -8.92
C LYS A 85 30.67 -3.19 -9.29
N LEU A 86 31.80 -3.84 -9.02
CA LEU A 86 31.98 -5.28 -9.22
C LEU A 86 31.00 -6.13 -8.40
N LEU A 87 30.70 -5.73 -7.16
CA LEU A 87 29.72 -6.43 -6.33
C LEU A 87 28.31 -6.27 -6.88
N LEU A 88 27.95 -5.07 -7.36
CA LEU A 88 26.65 -4.82 -8.01
C LEU A 88 26.50 -5.62 -9.30
N ASP A 89 27.52 -5.62 -10.15
CA ASP A 89 27.50 -6.37 -11.42
C ASP A 89 27.47 -7.89 -11.17
N PHE A 90 28.13 -8.36 -10.10
CA PHE A 90 28.05 -9.75 -9.66
C PHE A 90 26.67 -10.13 -9.12
N ASP A 91 26.03 -9.25 -8.35
CA ASP A 91 24.68 -9.48 -7.86
C ASP A 91 23.66 -9.51 -9.01
N GLU A 92 23.86 -8.68 -10.04
CA GLU A 92 23.07 -8.72 -11.26
C GLU A 92 23.29 -10.03 -12.06
N LEU A 93 24.54 -10.48 -12.18
CA LEU A 93 24.88 -11.77 -12.81
C LEU A 93 24.29 -12.94 -12.04
N GLY A 94 24.37 -12.93 -10.71
CA GLY A 94 23.77 -13.93 -9.83
C GLY A 94 22.25 -13.97 -9.97
N ARG A 95 21.60 -12.81 -10.10
CA ARG A 95 20.17 -12.73 -10.44
C ARG A 95 19.87 -13.38 -11.79
N LYS A 96 20.65 -13.08 -12.84
CA LYS A 96 20.48 -13.69 -14.16
C LYS A 96 20.72 -15.21 -14.16
N MET A 97 21.72 -15.69 -13.41
CA MET A 97 21.98 -17.13 -13.27
C MET A 97 20.86 -17.84 -12.50
N ARG A 98 20.36 -17.24 -11.42
CA ARG A 98 19.18 -17.74 -10.69
C ARG A 98 17.97 -17.83 -11.59
N CYS A 99 17.67 -16.77 -12.35
CA CYS A 99 16.59 -16.79 -13.32
C CYS A 99 16.80 -17.91 -14.36
N LYS A 100 18.01 -18.03 -14.93
CA LYS A 100 18.31 -19.08 -15.91
C LYS A 100 18.21 -20.50 -15.33
N TYR A 101 18.56 -20.68 -14.06
CA TYR A 101 18.50 -21.96 -13.36
C TYR A 101 17.07 -22.32 -12.91
N HIS A 102 16.28 -21.33 -12.48
CA HIS A 102 14.89 -21.55 -12.05
C HIS A 102 13.92 -21.73 -13.21
N PHE A 103 14.09 -20.97 -14.31
CA PHE A 103 13.15 -21.00 -15.42
C PHE A 103 13.47 -22.05 -16.48
N SER A 104 14.47 -22.93 -16.25
CA SER A 104 14.80 -24.12 -17.03
C SER A 104 14.53 -23.99 -18.54
N ASP A 105 15.43 -23.33 -19.28
CA ASP A 105 15.39 -23.35 -20.76
C ASP A 105 15.49 -24.82 -21.25
N LYS A 106 14.36 -25.46 -21.55
CA LYS A 106 14.34 -26.51 -22.60
C LYS A 106 14.50 -25.74 -23.92
N SER A 107 15.50 -25.96 -24.76
CA SER A 107 16.34 -27.16 -24.93
C SER A 107 17.66 -26.87 -25.67
N ASN A 108 18.72 -27.58 -25.26
CA ASN A 108 19.91 -28.05 -25.99
C ASN A 108 20.61 -27.05 -26.95
N ALA A 109 21.66 -26.35 -26.50
CA ALA A 109 23.07 -26.79 -26.56
C ALA A 109 23.66 -26.76 -27.99
N ASP A 110 24.59 -25.86 -28.27
CA ASP A 110 25.97 -26.31 -28.49
C ASP A 110 27.05 -25.25 -28.21
N SER A 111 28.19 -25.82 -27.88
CA SER A 111 29.50 -25.37 -27.50
C SER A 111 30.28 -24.64 -28.60
N ASN A 112 30.91 -23.51 -28.23
CA ASN A 112 32.28 -23.11 -28.62
C ASN A 112 32.47 -21.60 -28.41
N HIS A 113 32.80 -21.19 -27.19
CA HIS A 113 33.38 -19.87 -26.97
C HIS A 113 34.85 -20.02 -26.54
N PRO A 114 35.84 -19.57 -27.33
CA PRO A 114 37.27 -19.89 -27.21
C PRO A 114 37.99 -19.23 -26.02
N PHE A 115 37.26 -18.76 -25.01
CA PHE A 115 37.81 -18.07 -23.84
C PHE A 115 37.36 -18.66 -22.49
N ARG A 116 36.76 -19.85 -22.47
CA ARG A 116 36.44 -20.53 -21.19
C ARG A 116 37.68 -21.25 -20.64
N VAL A 117 38.38 -20.61 -19.70
CA VAL A 117 39.30 -21.30 -18.79
C VAL A 117 38.48 -22.25 -17.92
N LYS A 118 38.67 -23.57 -18.05
CA LYS A 118 38.02 -24.56 -17.18
C LYS A 118 38.55 -24.36 -15.75
N SER A 119 37.68 -23.90 -14.85
CA SER A 119 37.94 -23.94 -13.42
C SER A 119 38.06 -25.40 -12.98
N GLY A 120 39.15 -25.76 -12.29
CA GLY A 120 39.40 -27.11 -11.76
C GLY A 120 38.53 -27.48 -10.54
N PHE A 121 37.49 -26.70 -10.26
CA PHE A 121 36.63 -26.90 -9.10
C PHE A 121 35.50 -27.89 -9.42
N LYS A 122 35.51 -29.05 -8.74
CA LYS A 122 34.40 -30.00 -8.69
C LYS A 122 33.86 -30.07 -7.25
N PRO A 123 32.66 -29.55 -6.96
CA PRO A 123 32.06 -29.68 -5.63
C PRO A 123 31.35 -31.04 -5.46
N ALA A 124 31.31 -31.52 -4.21
CA ALA A 124 30.61 -32.75 -3.83
C ALA A 124 29.07 -32.60 -3.91
N SER A 125 28.38 -33.72 -4.07
CA SER A 125 27.01 -33.83 -4.61
C SER A 125 25.87 -33.21 -3.78
N ALA A 126 24.86 -32.79 -4.58
CA ALA A 126 23.44 -32.51 -4.33
C ALA A 126 22.99 -31.18 -3.68
N ASN A 127 22.13 -30.48 -4.44
CA ASN A 127 21.06 -29.54 -4.09
C ASN A 127 21.30 -28.05 -3.80
N ASN A 128 22.50 -27.49 -3.94
CA ASN A 128 22.60 -26.01 -3.99
C ASN A 128 23.87 -25.48 -4.66
N THR A 129 24.26 -26.08 -5.78
CA THR A 129 25.53 -25.76 -6.46
C THR A 129 25.63 -24.30 -6.92
N THR A 130 24.54 -23.71 -7.42
CA THR A 130 24.53 -22.32 -7.90
C THR A 130 24.64 -21.30 -6.77
N GLU A 131 23.87 -21.44 -5.69
CA GLU A 131 23.93 -20.51 -4.55
C GLU A 131 25.25 -20.63 -3.79
N ASN A 132 25.76 -21.85 -3.61
CA ASN A 132 27.08 -22.05 -2.99
C ASN A 132 28.20 -21.48 -3.86
N TYR A 133 28.10 -21.59 -5.19
CA TYR A 133 29.03 -20.95 -6.12
C TYR A 133 28.94 -19.42 -6.04
N LEU A 134 27.73 -18.86 -6.09
CA LEU A 134 27.52 -17.42 -6.03
C LEU A 134 28.04 -16.84 -4.70
N PHE A 135 27.76 -17.51 -3.59
CA PHE A 135 28.25 -17.11 -2.28
C PHE A 135 29.78 -17.20 -2.17
N ALA A 136 30.38 -18.30 -2.61
CA ALA A 136 31.83 -18.48 -2.60
C ALA A 136 32.55 -17.43 -3.46
N THR A 137 32.06 -17.19 -4.69
CA THR A 137 32.65 -16.18 -5.59
C THR A 137 32.45 -14.75 -5.07
N LYS A 138 31.30 -14.42 -4.46
CA LYS A 138 31.08 -13.12 -3.79
C LYS A 138 32.08 -12.90 -2.66
N MET A 139 32.35 -13.96 -1.87
CA MET A 139 33.36 -13.92 -0.80
C MET A 139 34.78 -13.76 -1.34
N GLU A 140 35.11 -14.35 -2.49
CA GLU A 140 36.38 -14.12 -3.17
C GLU A 140 36.53 -12.69 -3.69
N ILE A 141 35.51 -12.11 -4.34
CA ILE A 141 35.51 -10.70 -4.79
C ILE A 141 35.71 -9.75 -3.61
N CYS A 142 35.09 -10.05 -2.47
CA CYS A 142 35.29 -9.32 -1.22
C CYS A 142 36.73 -9.41 -0.69
N ARG A 143 37.45 -10.50 -0.97
CA ARG A 143 38.84 -10.72 -0.56
C ARG A 143 39.88 -10.28 -1.61
N LEU A 144 39.46 -9.97 -2.84
CA LEU A 144 40.36 -9.47 -3.90
C LEU A 144 41.09 -8.20 -3.44
N LYS A 145 42.42 -8.30 -3.39
CA LYS A 145 43.30 -7.13 -3.24
C LYS A 145 43.41 -6.43 -4.59
N ILE A 146 42.48 -5.52 -4.88
CA ILE A 146 42.56 -4.66 -6.06
C ILE A 146 43.79 -3.75 -5.88
N ASN A 147 44.82 -3.99 -6.69
CA ASN A 147 46.01 -3.15 -6.71
C ASN A 147 45.61 -1.68 -6.88
N LYS A 148 46.28 -0.76 -6.16
CA LYS A 148 46.02 0.68 -6.28
C LYS A 148 46.06 1.08 -7.75
N VAL A 149 44.88 1.41 -8.31
CA VAL A 149 44.78 1.93 -9.67
C VAL A 149 45.58 3.23 -9.71
N ARG A 150 46.60 3.29 -10.56
CA ARG A 150 47.37 4.51 -10.77
C ARG A 150 46.45 5.51 -11.45
N TYR A 151 46.19 6.64 -10.80
CA TYR A 151 45.51 7.74 -11.46
C TYR A 151 46.31 8.15 -12.70
N ASN A 152 45.62 8.28 -13.83
CA ASN A 152 46.16 8.77 -15.10
C ASN A 152 46.60 10.25 -15.05
N LEU A 153 46.18 10.96 -14.00
CA LEU A 153 46.60 12.33 -13.69
C LEU A 153 47.37 12.39 -12.37
N SER A 154 48.46 13.16 -12.36
CA SER A 154 49.22 13.48 -11.16
C SER A 154 48.40 14.35 -10.19
N LYS A 155 48.89 14.48 -8.94
CA LYS A 155 48.21 15.32 -7.93
C LYS A 155 48.08 16.79 -8.38
N HIS A 156 49.06 17.31 -9.13
CA HIS A 156 49.09 18.70 -9.58
C HIS A 156 48.17 18.90 -10.78
N GLU A 157 48.14 17.95 -11.73
CA GLU A 157 47.20 17.96 -12.87
C GLU A 157 45.74 17.85 -12.44
N ARG A 158 45.42 17.10 -11.38
CA ARG A 158 44.05 17.05 -10.84
C ARG A 158 43.61 18.35 -10.18
N ALA A 159 44.55 19.06 -9.54
CA ALA A 159 44.26 20.38 -8.99
C ALA A 159 44.03 21.40 -10.13
N ALA A 160 44.90 21.39 -11.15
CA ALA A 160 44.75 22.19 -12.36
C ALA A 160 43.41 21.96 -13.08
N LEU A 161 42.97 20.70 -13.24
CA LEU A 161 41.67 20.38 -13.81
C LEU A 161 40.50 20.96 -13.00
N LYS A 162 40.63 20.97 -11.67
CA LYS A 162 39.61 21.56 -10.78
C LYS A 162 39.56 23.07 -10.96
N THR A 163 40.70 23.75 -11.04
CA THR A 163 40.80 25.20 -11.26
C THR A 163 40.20 25.62 -12.61
N LEU A 164 40.56 24.94 -13.70
CA LEU A 164 40.00 25.21 -15.04
C LEU A 164 38.48 25.07 -15.08
N ARG A 165 37.92 24.06 -14.41
CA ARG A 165 36.46 23.85 -14.34
C ARG A 165 35.71 24.95 -13.61
N SER A 166 36.38 25.65 -12.70
CA SER A 166 35.79 26.75 -11.94
C SER A 166 36.03 28.13 -12.56
N ASN A 167 36.82 28.26 -13.63
CA ASN A 167 37.10 29.54 -14.26
C ASN A 167 36.08 29.85 -15.37
N ASN A 168 35.16 30.78 -15.08
CA ASN A 168 34.08 31.17 -15.99
C ASN A 168 34.46 32.28 -16.99
N ASN A 169 35.69 32.81 -16.92
CA ASN A 169 36.15 33.89 -17.81
C ASN A 169 36.67 33.37 -19.15
N ILE A 170 37.08 32.10 -19.19
CA ILE A 170 37.62 31.44 -20.37
C ILE A 170 36.64 30.41 -20.92
N ILE A 171 36.58 30.29 -22.24
CA ILE A 171 35.81 29.27 -22.96
C ILE A 171 36.79 28.34 -23.64
N ILE A 172 36.67 27.04 -23.36
CA ILE A 172 37.53 26.00 -23.91
C ILE A 172 36.70 25.13 -24.84
N LYS A 173 37.05 25.11 -26.13
CA LYS A 173 36.36 24.30 -27.14
C LYS A 173 37.32 23.76 -28.19
N LYS A 174 36.86 22.87 -29.07
CA LYS A 174 37.67 22.36 -30.18
C LYS A 174 37.68 23.36 -31.34
N ALA A 175 38.79 23.49 -32.06
CA ALA A 175 38.83 24.29 -33.29
C ALA A 175 37.96 23.65 -34.39
N ASP A 176 37.28 24.48 -35.18
CA ASP A 176 36.31 23.99 -36.19
C ASP A 176 36.98 23.31 -37.41
N LYS A 177 38.28 23.55 -37.64
CA LYS A 177 39.02 23.00 -38.81
C LYS A 177 40.36 22.33 -38.51
N ASN A 178 40.74 22.16 -37.24
CA ASN A 178 41.91 21.40 -36.84
C ASN A 178 41.62 20.68 -35.52
N SER A 179 42.31 19.58 -35.23
CA SER A 179 42.10 18.78 -34.02
C SER A 179 42.62 19.44 -32.72
N SER A 180 43.03 20.71 -32.78
CA SER A 180 43.55 21.51 -31.67
C SER A 180 42.45 22.00 -30.72
N THR A 181 42.81 22.18 -29.45
CA THR A 181 41.93 22.75 -28.42
C THR A 181 42.16 24.26 -28.35
N VAL A 182 41.09 25.04 -28.38
CA VAL A 182 41.14 26.51 -28.37
C VAL A 182 40.62 27.03 -27.04
N VAL A 183 41.38 27.95 -26.43
CA VAL A 183 41.00 28.65 -25.21
C VAL A 183 40.81 30.13 -25.54
N LEU A 184 39.61 30.65 -25.36
CA LEU A 184 39.21 32.02 -25.72
C LEU A 184 38.73 32.77 -24.47
N ASP A 185 38.94 34.08 -24.44
CA ASP A 185 38.19 34.91 -23.51
C ASP A 185 36.71 34.88 -23.88
N LYS A 186 35.85 34.78 -22.87
CA LYS A 186 34.40 34.74 -23.07
C LYS A 186 33.88 35.94 -23.85
N SER A 187 34.42 37.14 -23.59
CA SER A 187 34.07 38.37 -24.31
C SER A 187 34.50 38.33 -25.79
N LEU A 188 35.69 37.78 -26.08
CA LEU A 188 36.19 37.62 -27.46
C LEU A 188 35.36 36.59 -28.24
N TYR A 189 34.98 35.49 -27.59
CA TYR A 189 34.10 34.47 -28.17
C TYR A 189 32.73 35.03 -28.54
N ILE A 190 32.13 35.84 -27.65
CA ILE A 190 30.85 36.50 -27.91
C ILE A 190 30.99 37.47 -29.10
N LYS A 191 32.07 38.28 -29.13
CA LYS A 191 32.32 39.24 -30.21
C LYS A 191 32.49 38.55 -31.57
N GLN A 192 33.23 37.44 -31.65
CA GLN A 192 33.36 36.66 -32.89
C GLN A 192 32.03 36.07 -33.33
N THR A 193 31.22 35.57 -32.38
CA THR A 193 29.88 35.03 -32.67
C THR A 193 28.96 36.08 -33.28
N LEU A 194 28.97 37.31 -32.73
CA LEU A 194 28.21 38.46 -33.25
C LEU A 194 28.72 38.90 -34.63
N ASN A 195 30.04 38.87 -34.87
CA ASN A 195 30.61 39.14 -36.20
C ASN A 195 30.19 38.09 -37.25
N PHE A 196 30.08 36.81 -36.87
CA PHE A 196 29.54 35.78 -37.76
C PHE A 196 28.05 36.01 -38.09
N GLN A 197 27.25 36.41 -37.11
CA GLN A 197 25.83 36.72 -37.32
C GLN A 197 25.62 37.95 -38.23
N ASN A 198 26.54 38.92 -38.20
CA ASN A 198 26.50 40.11 -39.06
C ASN A 198 27.16 39.92 -40.43
N ASN A 199 27.66 38.72 -40.76
CA ASN A 199 28.25 38.44 -42.06
C ASN A 199 27.17 38.15 -43.10
N SER A 200 26.84 39.16 -43.89
CA SER A 200 25.81 39.14 -44.94
C SER A 200 26.10 38.17 -46.09
N ILE A 201 27.32 37.60 -46.17
CA ILE A 201 27.67 36.55 -47.14
C ILE A 201 27.17 35.16 -46.66
N CYS A 202 27.08 34.94 -45.34
CA CYS A 202 26.65 33.66 -44.78
C CYS A 202 25.20 33.65 -44.27
N TYR A 203 24.65 34.82 -43.96
CA TYR A 203 23.29 34.96 -43.42
C TYR A 203 22.58 36.13 -44.11
N GLU A 204 21.43 35.87 -44.74
CA GLU A 204 20.69 36.88 -45.50
C GLU A 204 19.74 37.67 -44.59
N GLN A 205 19.83 39.00 -44.66
CA GLN A 205 19.05 39.90 -43.80
C GLN A 205 17.68 40.20 -44.45
N ILE A 206 16.59 39.79 -43.81
CA ILE A 206 15.22 39.93 -44.30
C ILE A 206 14.80 41.42 -44.31
N ARG A 207 14.42 41.96 -45.48
CA ARG A 207 14.24 43.41 -45.70
C ARG A 207 12.82 43.97 -45.55
N GLU A 208 11.78 43.15 -45.49
CA GLU A 208 10.43 43.63 -45.17
C GLU A 208 9.77 42.68 -44.17
N PHE A 209 9.79 43.08 -42.91
CA PHE A 209 8.98 42.47 -41.88
C PHE A 209 7.67 43.26 -41.85
N ASN A 210 6.59 42.70 -42.42
CA ASN A 210 5.25 43.29 -42.29
C ASN A 210 4.79 43.09 -40.84
N THR A 211 5.32 43.93 -39.95
CA THR A 211 5.17 43.90 -38.51
C THR A 211 3.72 43.94 -38.10
N ASN A 212 2.83 44.58 -38.86
CA ASN A 212 1.41 44.62 -38.52
C ASN A 212 0.71 43.29 -38.80
N LYS A 213 1.00 42.64 -39.93
CA LYS A 213 0.40 41.34 -40.27
C LYS A 213 0.98 40.21 -39.41
N ILE A 214 2.27 40.30 -39.08
CA ILE A 214 2.94 39.37 -38.16
C ILE A 214 2.52 39.66 -36.72
N SER A 215 2.36 40.92 -36.30
CA SER A 215 1.84 41.27 -34.97
C SER A 215 0.39 40.83 -34.80
N ASP A 216 -0.48 40.99 -35.80
CA ASP A 216 -1.85 40.47 -35.73
C ASP A 216 -1.89 38.94 -35.75
N THR A 217 -1.01 38.31 -36.52
CA THR A 217 -0.90 36.84 -36.55
C THR A 217 -0.28 36.33 -35.24
N ILE A 218 0.70 37.02 -34.67
CA ILE A 218 1.30 36.74 -33.37
C ILE A 218 0.33 37.08 -32.26
N GLN A 219 -0.52 38.11 -32.35
CA GLN A 219 -1.55 38.40 -31.35
C GLN A 219 -2.71 37.43 -31.46
N LYS A 220 -3.09 36.99 -32.66
CA LYS A 220 -4.05 35.89 -32.85
C LYS A 220 -3.47 34.56 -32.41
N MET A 221 -2.20 34.28 -32.69
CA MET A 221 -1.50 33.10 -32.21
C MET A 221 -1.23 33.18 -30.72
N ILE A 222 -0.93 34.33 -30.14
CA ILE A 222 -0.79 34.54 -28.70
C ILE A 222 -2.16 34.48 -28.04
N LYS A 223 -3.25 34.93 -28.66
CA LYS A 223 -4.61 34.73 -28.13
C LYS A 223 -5.10 33.30 -28.32
N GLN A 224 -4.72 32.62 -29.40
CA GLN A 224 -5.01 31.20 -29.62
C GLN A 224 -4.10 30.29 -28.81
N LEU A 225 -2.86 30.70 -28.52
CA LEU A 225 -1.91 30.05 -27.64
C LEU A 225 -2.23 30.42 -26.21
N HIS A 226 -2.73 31.60 -25.86
CA HIS A 226 -3.31 31.87 -24.54
C HIS A 226 -4.61 31.13 -24.40
N LYS A 227 -5.45 31.00 -25.43
CA LYS A 227 -6.70 30.23 -25.31
C LYS A 227 -6.41 28.73 -25.32
N LYS A 228 -5.46 28.24 -26.10
CA LYS A 228 -4.98 26.85 -26.05
C LYS A 228 -4.09 26.60 -24.85
N GLU A 229 -3.33 27.53 -24.32
CA GLU A 229 -2.57 27.40 -23.07
C GLU A 229 -3.48 27.66 -21.91
N ILE A 230 -4.59 28.38 -21.99
CA ILE A 230 -5.62 28.45 -20.94
C ILE A 230 -6.51 27.22 -21.03
N ASP A 231 -6.79 26.66 -22.21
CA ASP A 231 -7.58 25.43 -22.35
C ASP A 231 -6.71 24.20 -22.09
N MET A 232 -5.43 24.22 -22.48
CA MET A 232 -4.42 23.22 -22.17
C MET A 232 -3.80 23.47 -20.81
N MET A 233 -3.80 24.68 -20.21
CA MET A 233 -3.62 24.89 -18.76
C MET A 233 -4.93 24.69 -18.05
N LYS A 234 -6.12 24.64 -18.64
CA LYS A 234 -7.31 24.13 -17.94
C LYS A 234 -7.31 22.63 -18.00
N LEU A 235 -6.77 22.01 -19.06
CA LEU A 235 -6.56 20.59 -19.16
C LEU A 235 -5.32 20.15 -18.37
N LEU A 236 -4.22 20.91 -18.39
CA LEU A 236 -3.03 20.75 -17.54
C LEU A 236 -3.28 21.31 -16.15
N LEU A 237 -4.18 22.26 -15.88
CA LEU A 237 -4.61 22.52 -14.50
C LEU A 237 -5.55 21.39 -14.10
N CYS A 238 -6.46 20.89 -14.93
CA CYS A 238 -7.24 19.70 -14.58
C CYS A 238 -6.37 18.43 -14.46
N LEU A 239 -5.18 18.36 -15.09
CA LEU A 239 -4.25 17.21 -15.04
C LEU A 239 -3.03 17.44 -14.10
N LEU A 240 -2.64 18.67 -13.78
CA LEU A 240 -1.62 19.05 -12.78
C LEU A 240 -2.25 19.43 -11.44
N PHE A 241 -3.56 19.75 -11.40
CA PHE A 241 -4.36 19.69 -10.18
C PHE A 241 -4.91 18.27 -9.94
N ALA A 242 -4.71 17.33 -10.87
CA ALA A 242 -4.95 15.90 -10.63
C ALA A 242 -3.80 15.20 -9.89
N THR A 243 -2.85 15.96 -9.33
CA THR A 243 -1.92 15.49 -8.29
C THR A 243 -2.04 16.31 -7.01
N LEU A 244 -3.20 16.94 -6.75
CA LEU A 244 -3.60 17.18 -5.37
C LEU A 244 -4.48 16.02 -4.91
N SER A 245 -4.16 15.49 -3.73
CA SER A 245 -4.95 14.55 -2.93
C SER A 245 -6.31 15.17 -2.56
N THR A 246 -7.16 15.40 -3.56
CA THR A 246 -8.52 15.90 -3.40
C THR A 246 -9.51 14.78 -3.61
N ALA A 247 -10.65 14.87 -2.95
CA ALA A 247 -11.77 13.97 -3.19
C ALA A 247 -12.15 13.99 -4.68
N PHE A 248 -12.38 12.82 -5.26
CA PHE A 248 -13.02 12.72 -6.55
C PHE A 248 -14.54 12.79 -6.33
N GLU A 249 -15.17 13.84 -6.82
CA GLU A 249 -16.63 13.95 -6.82
C GLU A 249 -17.18 13.92 -8.25
N CYS A 250 -18.15 13.05 -8.48
CA CYS A 250 -18.83 12.96 -9.76
C CYS A 250 -19.78 14.14 -10.00
N ASP A 251 -20.01 14.49 -11.27
CA ASP A 251 -21.15 15.32 -11.63
C ASP A 251 -22.46 14.56 -11.28
N PRO A 252 -23.38 15.12 -10.46
CA PRO A 252 -24.65 14.48 -10.11
C PRO A 252 -25.55 14.14 -11.30
N HIS A 253 -25.37 14.81 -12.44
CA HIS A 253 -26.14 14.59 -13.66
C HIS A 253 -25.49 13.57 -14.61
N ALA A 254 -24.24 13.18 -14.38
CA ALA A 254 -23.57 12.18 -15.19
C ALA A 254 -24.24 10.80 -15.04
N LYS A 255 -24.24 10.01 -16.12
CA LYS A 255 -24.67 8.60 -16.08
C LYS A 255 -23.54 7.66 -15.70
N ILE A 256 -22.32 7.99 -16.14
CA ILE A 256 -21.11 7.22 -15.92
C ILE A 256 -20.15 8.10 -15.14
N CYS A 257 -19.59 7.53 -14.09
CA CYS A 257 -18.56 8.14 -13.29
C CYS A 257 -17.27 7.34 -13.42
N GLU A 258 -16.21 7.92 -13.99
CA GLU A 258 -14.95 7.22 -14.20
C GLU A 258 -13.79 7.91 -13.46
N THR A 259 -13.03 7.12 -12.70
CA THR A 259 -11.82 7.57 -11.99
C THR A 259 -10.78 6.44 -11.94
N SER A 260 -9.63 6.73 -11.32
CA SER A 260 -8.52 5.78 -11.19
C SER A 260 -7.86 5.84 -9.81
N LEU A 261 -7.42 4.67 -9.35
CA LEU A 261 -6.58 4.53 -8.15
C LEU A 261 -5.20 3.98 -8.56
N ASN A 262 -4.17 4.78 -8.31
CA ASN A 262 -2.77 4.40 -8.51
C ASN A 262 -2.20 3.89 -7.19
N ILE A 263 -2.02 2.57 -7.10
CA ILE A 263 -1.56 1.92 -5.87
C ILE A 263 -0.04 1.84 -5.89
N HIS A 264 0.62 2.43 -4.91
CA HIS A 264 2.09 2.42 -4.82
C HIS A 264 2.57 2.51 -3.38
N TYR A 265 3.82 2.13 -3.16
CA TYR A 265 4.46 2.34 -1.87
C TYR A 265 4.83 3.82 -1.68
N LYS A 266 4.60 4.33 -0.47
CA LYS A 266 5.05 5.65 0.00
C LYS A 266 5.71 5.52 1.36
N LEU A 267 6.60 6.45 1.69
CA LEU A 267 7.15 6.57 3.04
C LEU A 267 6.39 7.66 3.79
N ALA A 268 5.93 7.35 5.00
CA ALA A 268 5.45 8.37 5.93
C ALA A 268 6.60 9.28 6.38
N MET A 269 6.29 10.53 6.71
CA MET A 269 7.25 11.55 7.16
C MET A 269 8.40 11.82 6.18
N MET A 270 8.10 11.72 4.88
CA MET A 270 9.04 11.97 3.79
C MET A 270 8.45 12.98 2.80
N SER A 271 9.21 14.03 2.51
CA SER A 271 8.95 14.98 1.42
C SER A 271 9.85 14.68 0.21
N GLU A 272 9.65 15.38 -0.91
CA GLU A 272 10.55 15.28 -2.07
C GLU A 272 11.99 15.70 -1.74
N ASP A 273 12.15 16.67 -0.84
CA ASP A 273 13.45 17.20 -0.41
C ASP A 273 14.12 16.38 0.70
N GLY A 274 13.43 15.35 1.23
CA GLY A 274 13.94 14.45 2.26
C GLY A 274 13.01 14.28 3.47
N PRO A 275 13.51 13.65 4.54
CA PRO A 275 12.71 13.37 5.74
C PRO A 275 12.32 14.66 6.46
N VAL A 276 11.14 14.63 7.08
CA VAL A 276 10.60 15.76 7.86
C VAL A 276 10.38 15.37 9.31
N TYR A 277 10.27 16.37 10.18
CA TYR A 277 9.90 16.23 11.58
C TYR A 277 8.81 17.24 11.97
N PRO A 278 7.95 16.92 12.96
CA PRO A 278 6.93 17.83 13.44
C PRO A 278 7.46 18.81 14.49
N TYR A 279 6.97 20.04 14.45
CA TYR A 279 7.15 21.03 15.50
C TYR A 279 5.98 22.01 15.52
N ASN A 280 5.30 22.14 16.68
CA ASN A 280 4.16 23.05 16.90
C ASN A 280 3.10 23.00 15.78
N GLY A 281 2.64 21.81 15.41
CA GLY A 281 1.59 21.63 14.41
C GLY A 281 2.03 21.91 12.97
N ASN A 282 3.33 22.02 12.72
CA ASN A 282 3.92 22.20 11.39
C ASN A 282 4.98 21.11 11.14
N LEU A 283 5.36 20.93 9.87
CA LEU A 283 6.43 20.03 9.47
C LEU A 283 7.64 20.81 8.96
N PHE A 284 8.84 20.37 9.30
CA PHE A 284 10.10 20.96 8.87
C PHE A 284 11.05 19.88 8.33
N LEU A 285 11.92 20.23 7.39
CA LEU A 285 12.97 19.32 6.91
C LEU A 285 13.94 18.99 8.05
N TYR A 286 14.42 17.74 8.11
CA TYR A 286 15.30 17.26 9.17
C TYR A 286 16.64 18.02 9.31
N ASN A 287 17.06 18.74 8.27
CA ASN A 287 18.26 19.57 8.29
C ASN A 287 18.03 20.98 8.89
N VAL A 288 16.78 21.37 9.16
CA VAL A 288 16.43 22.63 9.81
C VAL A 288 16.66 22.53 11.31
N THR A 289 17.62 23.30 11.82
CA THR A 289 17.97 23.33 13.26
C THR A 289 17.29 24.48 14.03
N ASP A 290 16.80 25.49 13.34
CA ASP A 290 16.08 26.64 13.91
C ASP A 290 14.75 26.85 13.16
N THR A 291 13.65 26.47 13.80
CA THR A 291 12.30 26.56 13.23
C THR A 291 11.72 27.97 13.28
N SER A 292 12.32 28.91 14.03
CA SER A 292 11.78 30.28 14.17
C SER A 292 11.88 31.10 12.89
N ASN A 293 12.87 30.79 12.03
CA ASN A 293 13.16 31.50 10.79
C ASN A 293 12.91 30.66 9.54
N ALA A 294 12.53 29.38 9.71
CA ALA A 294 12.31 28.45 8.62
C ALA A 294 10.85 28.44 8.18
N SER A 295 10.62 28.30 6.88
CA SER A 295 9.27 28.05 6.37
C SER A 295 8.91 26.58 6.55
N PRO A 296 7.70 26.25 7.02
CA PRO A 296 7.26 24.86 7.13
C PRO A 296 7.09 24.24 5.75
N VAL A 297 7.24 22.92 5.68
CA VAL A 297 7.01 22.12 4.47
C VAL A 297 5.50 22.01 4.23
N ASN A 298 5.08 22.03 2.98
CA ASN A 298 3.68 21.76 2.64
C ASN A 298 3.31 20.33 3.04
N MET A 299 2.24 20.19 3.81
CA MET A 299 1.74 18.91 4.32
C MET A 299 0.85 18.15 3.33
N ASP A 300 0.41 18.80 2.24
CA ASP A 300 -0.55 18.21 1.30
C ASP A 300 -0.02 16.92 0.63
N ASP A 301 1.30 16.84 0.43
CA ASP A 301 1.96 15.70 -0.22
C ASP A 301 2.67 14.77 0.77
N ILE A 302 2.51 15.00 2.08
CA ILE A 302 3.20 14.26 3.13
C ILE A 302 2.22 13.42 3.92
N ILE A 303 2.40 12.10 3.84
CA ILE A 303 1.75 11.18 4.77
C ILE A 303 2.36 11.39 6.15
N THR A 304 1.66 12.19 6.95
CA THR A 304 2.15 12.66 8.25
C THR A 304 1.99 11.59 9.33
N ALA A 305 0.90 10.81 9.27
CA ALA A 305 0.56 9.82 10.28
C ALA A 305 0.63 10.43 11.70
N ASP A 306 1.42 9.85 12.61
CA ASP A 306 1.59 10.31 13.98
C ASP A 306 2.79 11.23 14.18
N GLY A 307 3.51 11.57 13.11
CA GLY A 307 4.72 12.41 13.18
C GLY A 307 5.97 11.69 13.69
N TRP A 308 5.97 10.35 13.77
CA TRP A 308 7.14 9.61 14.24
C TRP A 308 8.25 9.49 13.18
N GLU A 309 9.47 9.89 13.57
CA GLU A 309 10.64 10.07 12.69
C GLU A 309 11.60 8.86 12.68
N GLY A 310 11.10 7.64 12.83
CA GLY A 310 11.95 6.44 12.86
C GLY A 310 13.03 6.42 11.78
N SER A 311 14.17 5.77 12.05
CA SER A 311 15.42 5.88 11.28
C SER A 311 15.37 5.54 9.78
N SER A 312 14.22 5.14 9.24
CA SER A 312 14.01 4.88 7.81
C SER A 312 12.60 5.26 7.27
N GLY A 313 11.74 5.89 8.09
CA GLY A 313 10.32 6.11 7.76
C GLY A 313 9.50 4.80 7.72
N ARG A 314 8.19 4.87 7.96
CA ARG A 314 7.28 3.71 7.80
C ARG A 314 6.80 3.63 6.35
N LEU A 315 6.96 2.47 5.72
CA LEU A 315 6.40 2.22 4.39
C LEU A 315 4.88 2.06 4.50
N VAL A 316 4.13 2.59 3.54
CA VAL A 316 2.68 2.46 3.44
C VAL A 316 2.27 2.14 2.01
N VAL A 317 1.12 1.50 1.85
CA VAL A 317 0.48 1.29 0.55
C VAL A 317 -0.57 2.37 0.36
N ALA A 318 -0.30 3.32 -0.52
CA ALA A 318 -1.14 4.49 -0.71
C ALA A 318 -1.91 4.44 -2.04
N ALA A 319 -3.17 4.86 -2.01
CA ALA A 319 -3.94 5.13 -3.21
C ALA A 319 -3.76 6.61 -3.59
N ASN A 320 -3.28 6.86 -4.82
CA ASN A 320 -3.02 8.22 -5.32
C ASN A 320 -2.13 9.07 -4.37
N GLY A 321 -1.25 8.42 -3.60
CA GLY A 321 -0.22 9.09 -2.80
C GLY A 321 -0.69 9.60 -1.44
N SER A 322 -1.91 9.28 -1.02
CA SER A 322 -2.51 9.75 0.23
C SER A 322 -2.83 8.61 1.20
N LEU A 323 -2.88 8.97 2.49
CA LEU A 323 -3.36 8.13 3.58
C LEU A 323 -4.28 8.98 4.47
N PRO A 324 -5.57 8.65 4.59
CA PRO A 324 -6.32 7.68 3.78
C PRO A 324 -6.26 8.01 2.29
N GLY A 325 -6.57 7.03 1.45
CA GLY A 325 -6.78 7.23 0.03
C GLY A 325 -7.90 8.26 -0.26
N PRO A 326 -7.92 8.82 -1.48
CA PRO A 326 -8.83 9.91 -1.81
C PRO A 326 -10.29 9.47 -1.70
N PRO A 327 -11.17 10.28 -1.08
CA PRO A 327 -12.60 10.00 -1.11
C PRO A 327 -13.13 9.91 -2.54
N ILE A 328 -13.98 8.92 -2.81
CA ILE A 328 -14.74 8.79 -4.06
C ILE A 328 -16.19 9.08 -3.74
N ILE A 329 -16.72 10.17 -4.31
CA ILE A 329 -18.10 10.63 -4.09
C ILE A 329 -18.85 10.48 -5.41
N VAL A 330 -19.87 9.65 -5.40
CA VAL A 330 -20.73 9.35 -6.55
C VAL A 330 -22.19 9.51 -6.16
N TYR A 331 -23.08 9.47 -7.15
CA TYR A 331 -24.52 9.61 -6.93
C TYR A 331 -25.25 8.31 -7.25
N GLU A 332 -26.31 8.05 -6.49
CA GLU A 332 -27.15 6.86 -6.61
C GLU A 332 -27.59 6.60 -8.06
N GLY A 333 -27.46 5.35 -8.48
CA GLY A 333 -27.82 4.88 -9.82
C GLY A 333 -26.81 5.22 -10.93
N GLN A 334 -25.71 5.88 -10.62
CA GLN A 334 -24.61 6.06 -11.58
C GLN A 334 -23.87 4.75 -11.82
N THR A 335 -23.40 4.53 -13.06
CA THR A 335 -22.41 3.50 -13.34
C THR A 335 -21.03 4.00 -12.93
N VAL A 336 -20.42 3.35 -11.96
CA VAL A 336 -19.09 3.67 -11.46
C VAL A 336 -18.06 2.81 -12.19
N ILE A 337 -17.00 3.44 -12.70
CA ILE A 337 -15.86 2.80 -13.33
C ILE A 337 -14.60 3.25 -12.60
N ILE A 338 -13.87 2.31 -12.00
CA ILE A 338 -12.63 2.62 -11.28
C ILE A 338 -11.51 1.76 -11.84
N ASN A 339 -10.54 2.41 -12.47
CA ASN A 339 -9.34 1.75 -12.98
C ASN A 339 -8.29 1.69 -11.86
N VAL A 340 -8.06 0.50 -11.32
CA VAL A 340 -7.04 0.27 -10.28
C VAL A 340 -5.75 -0.15 -10.96
N HIS A 341 -4.73 0.69 -10.85
CA HIS A 341 -3.39 0.45 -11.39
C HIS A 341 -2.48 -0.02 -10.26
N ASN A 342 -2.04 -1.28 -10.30
CA ASN A 342 -1.05 -1.77 -9.34
C ASN A 342 0.35 -1.34 -9.77
N LYS A 343 0.87 -0.27 -9.16
CA LYS A 343 2.23 0.24 -9.38
C LYS A 343 3.21 -0.19 -8.27
N GLN A 344 2.81 -1.13 -7.42
CA GLN A 344 3.72 -1.76 -6.46
C GLN A 344 4.76 -2.60 -7.19
N LEU A 345 5.93 -2.80 -6.57
CA LEU A 345 7.03 -3.54 -7.18
C LEU A 345 6.91 -5.06 -7.01
N SER A 346 6.25 -5.52 -5.95
CA SER A 346 6.35 -6.90 -5.49
C SER A 346 5.04 -7.55 -5.04
N GLU A 347 4.01 -6.77 -4.71
CA GLU A 347 2.78 -7.29 -4.12
C GLU A 347 1.58 -7.12 -5.05
N ALA A 348 0.70 -8.12 -5.07
CA ALA A 348 -0.61 -8.00 -5.68
C ALA A 348 -1.52 -7.10 -4.84
N VAL A 349 -2.60 -6.60 -5.44
CA VAL A 349 -3.63 -5.81 -4.77
C VAL A 349 -5.00 -6.27 -5.22
N SER A 350 -6.01 -6.11 -4.38
CA SER A 350 -7.42 -6.19 -4.76
C SER A 350 -8.19 -5.18 -3.93
N ILE A 351 -9.18 -4.49 -4.51
CA ILE A 351 -9.95 -3.45 -3.81
C ILE A 351 -11.37 -3.95 -3.59
N HIS A 352 -11.76 -4.07 -2.32
CA HIS A 352 -13.14 -4.33 -1.90
C HIS A 352 -13.86 -3.00 -1.63
N TRP A 353 -15.16 -2.97 -1.95
CA TRP A 353 -16.04 -1.80 -1.81
C TRP A 353 -17.01 -2.04 -0.65
N HIS A 354 -16.49 -1.89 0.57
CA HIS A 354 -17.14 -2.27 1.82
C HIS A 354 -18.55 -1.67 1.96
N GLY A 355 -19.54 -2.58 2.05
CA GLY A 355 -20.96 -2.26 2.24
C GLY A 355 -21.73 -1.97 0.95
N VAL A 356 -21.08 -1.95 -0.22
CA VAL A 356 -21.76 -1.93 -1.52
C VAL A 356 -22.25 -3.35 -1.84
N ASP A 357 -23.53 -3.49 -2.20
CA ASP A 357 -24.18 -4.79 -2.38
C ASP A 357 -23.68 -5.61 -3.58
N MET A 358 -22.96 -4.96 -4.52
CA MET A 358 -22.46 -5.56 -5.75
C MET A 358 -23.54 -6.30 -6.56
N LYS A 359 -24.78 -5.85 -6.43
CA LYS A 359 -25.92 -6.45 -7.11
C LYS A 359 -25.69 -6.46 -8.62
N ASP A 360 -25.96 -7.61 -9.23
CA ASP A 360 -25.76 -7.91 -10.65
C ASP A 360 -24.29 -7.93 -11.12
N THR A 361 -23.32 -7.62 -10.24
CA THR A 361 -21.88 -7.60 -10.56
C THR A 361 -21.00 -8.24 -9.46
N PRO A 362 -21.26 -9.49 -9.01
CA PRO A 362 -20.52 -10.11 -7.91
C PRO A 362 -19.01 -10.24 -8.16
N TRP A 363 -18.56 -10.34 -9.42
CA TRP A 363 -17.14 -10.36 -9.78
C TRP A 363 -16.41 -9.02 -9.60
N MET A 364 -17.11 -7.95 -9.20
CA MET A 364 -16.55 -6.64 -8.89
C MET A 364 -16.39 -6.39 -7.39
N ASP A 365 -16.72 -7.40 -6.56
CA ASP A 365 -16.66 -7.31 -5.10
C ASP A 365 -15.24 -7.08 -4.56
N GLY A 366 -14.19 -7.54 -5.25
CA GLY A 366 -12.82 -7.27 -4.80
C GLY A 366 -12.19 -8.33 -3.92
N LEU A 367 -12.83 -9.48 -3.72
CA LEU A 367 -12.28 -10.58 -2.92
C LEU A 367 -11.36 -11.48 -3.77
N PRO A 368 -10.04 -11.46 -3.54
CA PRO A 368 -9.09 -12.28 -4.28
C PRO A 368 -9.37 -13.78 -4.09
N TYR A 369 -9.21 -14.55 -5.17
CA TYR A 369 -9.45 -16.00 -5.23
C TYR A 369 -10.90 -16.43 -4.97
N ILE A 370 -11.82 -15.52 -4.69
CA ILE A 370 -13.25 -15.84 -4.62
C ILE A 370 -13.96 -15.20 -5.79
N THR A 371 -14.10 -13.88 -5.79
CA THR A 371 -14.86 -13.17 -6.84
C THR A 371 -13.99 -12.74 -8.02
N GLN A 372 -12.68 -12.57 -7.79
CA GLN A 372 -11.71 -12.24 -8.84
C GLN A 372 -10.31 -12.76 -8.53
N CYS A 373 -9.41 -12.70 -9.51
CA CYS A 373 -7.98 -12.88 -9.27
C CYS A 373 -7.31 -11.57 -8.78
N PRO A 374 -6.25 -11.66 -7.95
CA PRO A 374 -5.49 -10.48 -7.53
C PRO A 374 -4.89 -9.71 -8.71
N ILE A 375 -4.81 -8.39 -8.59
CA ILE A 375 -4.18 -7.50 -9.57
C ILE A 375 -2.67 -7.52 -9.33
N THR A 376 -1.89 -8.15 -10.21
CA THR A 376 -0.44 -8.30 -9.99
C THR A 376 0.35 -7.02 -10.33
N PRO A 377 1.60 -6.87 -9.86
CA PRO A 377 2.44 -5.71 -10.17
C PRO A 377 2.48 -5.34 -11.66
N GLY A 378 2.26 -4.06 -11.95
CA GLY A 378 2.22 -3.51 -13.32
C GLY A 378 0.89 -3.68 -14.05
N GLN A 379 -0.05 -4.45 -13.51
CA GLN A 379 -1.36 -4.65 -14.13
C GLN A 379 -2.38 -3.56 -13.76
N THR A 380 -3.44 -3.50 -14.56
CA THR A 380 -4.62 -2.66 -14.33
C THR A 380 -5.87 -3.53 -14.34
N PHE A 381 -6.76 -3.30 -13.39
CA PHE A 381 -8.09 -3.91 -13.38
C PHE A 381 -9.17 -2.84 -13.34
N LYS A 382 -10.27 -3.09 -14.05
CA LYS A 382 -11.38 -2.16 -14.18
C LYS A 382 -12.57 -2.68 -13.36
N TYR A 383 -12.84 -2.03 -12.23
CA TYR A 383 -14.08 -2.22 -11.50
C TYR A 383 -15.20 -1.47 -12.20
N LYS A 384 -16.34 -2.13 -12.44
CA LYS A 384 -17.52 -1.51 -13.04
C LYS A 384 -18.80 -2.05 -12.41
N PHE A 385 -19.49 -1.22 -11.64
CA PHE A 385 -20.73 -1.56 -10.94
C PHE A 385 -21.65 -0.33 -10.83
N THR A 386 -22.86 -0.52 -10.30
CA THR A 386 -23.82 0.56 -10.09
C THR A 386 -23.69 1.09 -8.67
N ALA A 387 -23.64 2.41 -8.48
CA ALA A 387 -23.63 3.05 -7.17
C ALA A 387 -25.00 2.90 -6.48
N ASN A 388 -25.15 1.88 -5.64
CA ASN A 388 -26.34 1.63 -4.85
C ASN A 388 -26.00 0.75 -3.63
N PRO A 389 -26.68 0.90 -2.48
CA PRO A 389 -27.60 1.99 -2.10
C PRO A 389 -26.88 3.32 -1.75
N PRO A 390 -27.59 4.45 -1.61
CA PRO A 390 -27.00 5.68 -1.11
C PRO A 390 -26.59 5.54 0.37
N GLY A 391 -25.46 6.12 0.77
CA GLY A 391 -24.91 5.98 2.11
C GLY A 391 -23.43 6.34 2.25
N THR A 392 -22.91 6.08 3.44
CA THR A 392 -21.49 6.20 3.80
C THR A 392 -20.84 4.82 3.73
N PHE A 393 -20.00 4.62 2.71
CA PHE A 393 -19.22 3.40 2.49
C PHE A 393 -17.74 3.76 2.40
N TRP A 394 -16.93 2.76 2.10
CA TRP A 394 -15.49 2.91 1.98
C TRP A 394 -14.92 1.78 1.13
N TYR A 395 -13.68 1.93 0.70
CA TYR A 395 -12.96 0.90 -0.04
C TYR A 395 -11.67 0.57 0.68
N HIS A 396 -11.18 -0.67 0.55
CA HIS A 396 -9.90 -1.07 1.12
C HIS A 396 -9.27 -2.23 0.35
N SER A 397 -7.96 -2.43 0.56
CA SER A 397 -7.32 -3.65 0.07
C SER A 397 -7.91 -4.86 0.75
N HIS A 398 -8.24 -5.89 -0.01
CA HIS A 398 -8.60 -7.21 0.52
C HIS A 398 -7.45 -8.22 0.36
N MET A 399 -6.21 -7.73 0.22
CA MET A 399 -5.00 -8.55 0.15
C MET A 399 -4.14 -8.43 1.40
N GLY A 400 -3.96 -9.57 2.09
CA GLY A 400 -3.10 -9.68 3.28
C GLY A 400 -3.41 -8.59 4.30
N ASN A 401 -2.37 -7.89 4.74
CA ASN A 401 -2.44 -6.77 5.67
C ASN A 401 -2.35 -5.39 4.98
N GLN A 402 -2.58 -5.30 3.66
CA GLN A 402 -2.40 -4.02 2.95
C GLN A 402 -3.35 -2.92 3.43
N ARG A 403 -4.52 -3.29 3.98
CA ARG A 403 -5.43 -2.34 4.66
C ARG A 403 -4.73 -1.67 5.85
N LEU A 404 -4.13 -2.46 6.75
CA LEU A 404 -3.30 -1.98 7.86
C LEU A 404 -2.08 -1.16 7.43
N ASN A 405 -1.53 -1.46 6.25
CA ASN A 405 -0.44 -0.68 5.64
C ASN A 405 -0.95 0.62 4.99
N GLY A 406 -2.23 0.94 5.08
CA GLY A 406 -2.81 2.23 4.71
C GLY A 406 -3.70 2.22 3.47
N LEU A 407 -3.91 1.07 2.82
CA LEU A 407 -4.68 1.03 1.58
C LEU A 407 -6.18 0.94 1.85
N PHE A 408 -6.79 2.09 2.11
CA PHE A 408 -8.24 2.30 2.21
C PHE A 408 -8.61 3.75 1.94
N GLY A 409 -9.88 4.05 1.68
CA GLY A 409 -10.40 5.41 1.52
C GLY A 409 -11.92 5.44 1.54
N ALA A 410 -12.50 6.64 1.65
CA ALA A 410 -13.96 6.79 1.72
C ALA A 410 -14.63 6.57 0.35
N PHE A 411 -15.84 5.99 0.36
CA PHE A 411 -16.69 5.80 -0.81
C PHE A 411 -18.10 6.26 -0.47
N ILE A 412 -18.50 7.44 -0.93
CA ILE A 412 -19.78 8.05 -0.55
C ILE A 412 -20.72 7.97 -1.74
N ILE A 413 -21.89 7.34 -1.56
CA ILE A 413 -22.96 7.36 -2.55
C ILE A 413 -24.02 8.35 -2.05
N ARG A 414 -24.11 9.53 -2.69
CA ARG A 414 -25.15 10.52 -2.38
C ARG A 414 -26.46 10.17 -3.09
N PRO A 415 -27.62 10.43 -2.50
CA PRO A 415 -28.90 10.26 -3.19
C PRO A 415 -28.98 11.21 -4.40
N LYS A 416 -29.55 10.75 -5.51
CA LYS A 416 -29.65 11.55 -6.74
C LYS A 416 -30.64 12.72 -6.62
N ILE A 417 -31.70 12.52 -5.85
CA ILE A 417 -32.69 13.55 -5.50
C ILE A 417 -32.81 13.52 -3.98
N SER A 418 -32.34 14.57 -3.31
CA SER A 418 -32.61 14.78 -1.88
C SER A 418 -33.64 15.88 -1.72
N ASN A 419 -34.81 15.54 -1.16
CA ASN A 419 -35.77 16.54 -0.68
C ASN A 419 -35.35 17.13 0.69
N LYS A 420 -34.26 16.64 1.29
CA LYS A 420 -33.70 17.14 2.55
C LYS A 420 -32.68 18.24 2.24
N ILE A 421 -32.65 19.26 3.11
CA ILE A 421 -31.59 20.28 3.12
C ILE A 421 -30.26 19.54 3.27
N GLN A 422 -29.38 19.69 2.27
CA GLN A 422 -28.06 19.07 2.30
C GLN A 422 -27.19 19.86 3.26
N LEU A 423 -26.85 19.24 4.40
CA LEU A 423 -25.89 19.80 5.35
C LEU A 423 -24.48 19.79 4.75
N GLU A 424 -23.63 20.71 5.19
CA GLU A 424 -22.20 20.64 4.91
C GLU A 424 -21.63 19.36 5.54
N GLU A 425 -20.82 18.62 4.79
CA GLU A 425 -20.36 17.28 5.18
C GLU A 425 -18.87 17.29 5.56
N HIS A 426 -18.52 16.58 6.62
CA HIS A 426 -17.15 16.23 6.98
C HIS A 426 -16.97 14.72 6.93
N ILE A 427 -15.95 14.23 6.23
CA ILE A 427 -15.58 12.81 6.23
C ILE A 427 -14.50 12.60 7.28
N MET A 428 -14.72 11.65 8.19
CA MET A 428 -13.82 11.36 9.30
C MET A 428 -13.47 9.86 9.31
N GLN A 429 -12.21 9.52 9.08
CA GLN A 429 -11.72 8.16 9.13
C GLN A 429 -10.86 7.97 10.38
N VAL A 430 -11.24 7.07 11.28
CA VAL A 430 -10.56 6.82 12.56
C VAL A 430 -9.97 5.41 12.60
N PHE A 431 -8.67 5.32 12.85
CA PHE A 431 -7.95 4.05 12.83
C PHE A 431 -6.66 4.08 13.66
N GLU A 432 -6.19 2.92 14.05
CA GLU A 432 -4.93 2.73 14.77
C GLU A 432 -3.70 2.81 13.86
N TRP A 433 -2.54 3.11 14.45
CA TRP A 433 -1.29 3.27 13.74
C TRP A 433 -0.12 2.65 14.51
N ASN A 434 0.65 1.81 13.83
CA ASN A 434 1.83 1.15 14.36
C ASN A 434 3.09 1.65 13.66
N HIS A 435 4.26 1.42 14.26
CA HIS A 435 5.53 1.82 13.65
C HIS A 435 6.16 0.68 12.84
N GLU A 436 5.80 -0.55 13.17
CA GLU A 436 6.13 -1.76 12.42
C GLU A 436 5.41 -1.78 11.05
N TYR A 437 6.04 -2.41 10.05
CA TYR A 437 5.53 -2.52 8.68
C TYR A 437 5.34 -3.97 8.27
N GLY A 438 4.27 -4.25 7.51
CA GLY A 438 4.13 -5.50 6.77
C GLY A 438 4.33 -6.73 7.65
N SER A 439 5.27 -7.59 7.24
CA SER A 439 5.63 -8.84 7.93
C SER A 439 6.03 -8.68 9.40
N ASP A 440 6.61 -7.54 9.81
CA ASP A 440 6.92 -7.34 11.24
C ASP A 440 5.64 -7.17 12.05
N THR A 441 4.62 -6.53 11.46
CA THR A 441 3.30 -6.47 12.06
C THR A 441 2.64 -7.83 11.98
N ASP A 442 2.72 -8.53 10.85
CA ASP A 442 2.16 -9.89 10.69
C ASP A 442 2.79 -10.88 11.68
N ASP A 443 4.10 -10.85 11.91
CA ASP A 443 4.77 -11.65 12.94
C ASP A 443 4.29 -11.31 14.36
N LEU A 444 3.97 -10.03 14.62
CA LEU A 444 3.35 -9.61 15.88
C LEU A 444 1.88 -10.06 15.98
N PHE A 445 1.18 -10.20 14.85
CA PHE A 445 -0.21 -10.64 14.75
C PHE A 445 -0.32 -12.18 14.82
N GLU A 446 0.43 -12.93 14.01
CA GLU A 446 0.43 -14.39 13.92
C GLU A 446 0.91 -15.07 15.22
N ALA A 447 1.60 -14.34 16.11
CA ALA A 447 2.01 -14.82 17.43
C ALA A 447 0.86 -14.82 18.46
N GLU A 448 -0.30 -15.39 18.13
CA GLU A 448 -1.51 -15.42 18.98
C GLU A 448 -1.35 -16.24 20.28
N GLY A 449 -0.29 -17.04 20.40
CA GLY A 449 0.08 -17.71 21.65
C GLY A 449 0.85 -16.82 22.64
N SER A 450 1.68 -15.90 22.14
CA SER A 450 2.52 -14.97 22.91
C SER A 450 3.31 -14.06 21.96
N VAL A 451 3.05 -12.75 21.98
CA VAL A 451 3.90 -11.78 21.26
C VAL A 451 5.16 -11.52 22.09
N TYR A 452 6.35 -11.64 21.50
CA TYR A 452 7.61 -11.33 22.20
C TYR A 452 8.28 -10.10 21.59
N LYS A 453 8.43 -9.02 22.38
CA LYS A 453 9.23 -7.85 22.00
C LYS A 453 10.49 -7.79 22.86
N ASN A 454 11.68 -7.75 22.24
CA ASN A 454 12.96 -7.78 22.94
C ASN A 454 13.11 -8.94 23.95
N ARG A 455 12.71 -10.16 23.55
CA ARG A 455 12.70 -11.38 24.38
C ARG A 455 11.80 -11.31 25.63
N LYS A 456 10.89 -10.35 25.70
CA LYS A 456 9.86 -10.27 26.75
C LYS A 456 8.50 -10.55 26.13
N LYS A 457 7.75 -11.48 26.75
CA LYS A 457 6.36 -11.73 26.40
C LYS A 457 5.54 -10.47 26.71
N LEU A 458 4.86 -9.94 25.71
CA LEU A 458 3.84 -8.91 25.88
C LEU A 458 2.60 -9.56 26.47
N LEU A 459 1.95 -8.85 27.39
CA LEU A 459 0.67 -9.25 27.95
C LEU A 459 -0.43 -8.65 27.08
N ARG A 460 -1.46 -9.47 26.80
CA ARG A 460 -2.69 -9.00 26.16
C ARG A 460 -3.33 -7.91 27.02
N SER A 461 -3.89 -6.89 26.39
CA SER A 461 -4.67 -5.89 27.11
C SER A 461 -6.09 -6.37 27.38
N MET A 462 -6.82 -5.61 28.21
CA MET A 462 -8.17 -5.95 28.63
C MET A 462 -9.13 -4.83 28.27
N GLN A 463 -10.35 -5.22 27.90
CA GLN A 463 -11.46 -4.30 27.69
C GLN A 463 -12.08 -3.89 29.03
N LEU A 464 -13.01 -2.93 28.99
CA LEU A 464 -13.77 -2.47 30.15
C LEU A 464 -14.46 -3.59 30.93
N ASP A 465 -14.91 -4.63 30.24
CA ASP A 465 -15.59 -5.79 30.82
C ASP A 465 -14.65 -6.92 31.27
N MET A 466 -13.35 -6.65 31.29
CA MET A 466 -12.29 -7.58 31.68
C MET A 466 -12.13 -8.80 30.76
N THR A 467 -12.71 -8.77 29.56
CA THR A 467 -12.32 -9.68 28.48
C THR A 467 -10.94 -9.31 27.92
N LEU A 468 -10.29 -10.26 27.25
CA LEU A 468 -9.07 -9.95 26.52
C LEU A 468 -9.45 -9.08 25.31
N PHE A 469 -8.53 -8.20 24.90
CA PHE A 469 -8.84 -7.21 23.89
C PHE A 469 -7.87 -7.22 22.72
N ALA A 470 -6.59 -6.94 22.99
CA ALA A 470 -5.58 -6.88 21.95
C ALA A 470 -4.28 -7.59 22.36
N PRO A 471 -3.64 -8.31 21.42
CA PRO A 471 -2.38 -9.00 21.68
C PRO A 471 -1.19 -8.05 21.88
N TYR A 472 -1.28 -6.81 21.37
CA TYR A 472 -0.27 -5.79 21.53
C TYR A 472 -0.89 -4.39 21.51
N ARG A 473 -0.17 -3.42 22.07
CA ARG A 473 -0.57 -2.01 22.13
C ARG A 473 -0.21 -1.29 20.83
N THR A 474 -1.17 -0.55 20.26
CA THR A 474 -0.88 0.35 19.13
C THR A 474 -0.12 1.61 19.56
N HIS A 475 0.66 2.20 18.65
CA HIS A 475 1.53 3.34 18.95
C HIS A 475 0.75 4.66 19.01
N ALA A 476 -0.22 4.84 18.12
CA ALA A 476 -1.06 6.04 18.04
C ALA A 476 -2.42 5.74 17.40
N GLY A 477 -3.38 6.66 17.55
CA GLY A 477 -4.59 6.72 16.74
C GLY A 477 -4.51 7.89 15.75
N LEU A 478 -5.10 7.71 14.58
CA LEU A 478 -5.15 8.71 13.52
C LEU A 478 -6.61 9.08 13.19
N ILE A 479 -6.84 10.36 12.93
CA ILE A 479 -8.05 10.88 12.30
C ILE A 479 -7.64 11.49 10.96
N ASN A 480 -8.23 11.01 9.86
CA ASN A 480 -7.88 11.42 8.49
C ASN A 480 -6.36 11.38 8.22
N GLY A 481 -5.66 10.37 8.76
CA GLY A 481 -4.23 10.15 8.51
C GLY A 481 -3.30 11.05 9.32
N ARG A 482 -3.83 11.80 10.29
CA ARG A 482 -3.08 12.68 11.19
C ARG A 482 -3.33 12.31 12.64
N GLY A 483 -2.28 12.37 13.44
CA GLY A 483 -2.33 12.10 14.87
C GLY A 483 -1.00 12.45 15.54
N ARG A 484 -0.85 12.01 16.79
CA ARG A 484 0.31 12.35 17.63
C ARG A 484 0.89 11.12 18.28
N PHE A 485 2.22 11.07 18.31
CA PHE A 485 2.95 10.07 19.07
C PHE A 485 3.23 10.56 20.50
N TRP A 486 2.90 9.73 21.49
CA TRP A 486 2.98 10.05 22.92
C TRP A 486 4.10 9.28 23.62
N SER A 487 5.00 10.00 24.31
CA SER A 487 6.15 9.40 25.01
C SER A 487 5.91 9.12 26.50
N SER A 488 4.80 9.63 27.07
CA SER A 488 4.18 9.27 28.38
C SER A 488 3.22 10.37 28.82
N THR A 489 3.71 11.61 28.86
CA THR A 489 2.95 12.83 29.25
C THR A 489 3.05 13.94 28.21
N SER A 490 4.01 13.86 27.30
CA SER A 490 4.17 14.79 26.18
C SER A 490 4.03 14.08 24.84
N HIS A 491 3.54 14.83 23.86
CA HIS A 491 3.46 14.43 22.47
C HIS A 491 4.52 15.16 21.63
N ASN A 492 4.81 14.63 20.44
CA ASN A 492 5.78 15.17 19.48
C ASN A 492 5.33 16.44 18.73
N GLY A 493 4.20 17.05 19.08
CA GLY A 493 3.70 18.25 18.40
C GLY A 493 3.27 18.04 16.93
N SER A 494 3.02 16.81 16.50
CA SER A 494 2.52 16.49 15.15
C SER A 494 1.20 17.22 14.82
N PRO A 495 1.04 17.72 13.57
CA PRO A 495 -0.20 18.36 13.14
C PRO A 495 -1.39 17.41 13.23
N LEU A 496 -2.54 17.97 13.58
CA LEU A 496 -3.81 17.26 13.66
C LEU A 496 -4.72 17.64 12.50
N GLU A 497 -5.66 16.75 12.17
CA GLU A 497 -6.76 17.08 11.26
C GLU A 497 -7.58 18.24 11.83
N THR A 498 -8.06 19.14 10.98
CA THR A 498 -8.89 20.29 11.39
C THR A 498 -10.20 20.34 10.63
N PHE A 499 -11.32 20.18 11.34
CA PHE A 499 -12.67 20.36 10.83
C PHE A 499 -13.13 21.81 11.08
N LYS A 500 -13.35 22.56 10.01
CA LYS A 500 -13.80 23.96 10.11
C LYS A 500 -15.33 24.03 10.16
N VAL A 501 -15.85 24.83 11.07
CA VAL A 501 -17.29 25.05 11.26
C VAL A 501 -17.65 26.51 11.43
N THR A 502 -18.85 26.90 11.05
CA THR A 502 -19.40 28.25 11.30
C THR A 502 -20.36 28.19 12.47
N GLN A 503 -20.23 29.13 13.41
CA GLN A 503 -21.12 29.20 14.58
C GLN A 503 -22.60 29.27 14.13
N GLY A 504 -23.46 28.49 14.79
CA GLY A 504 -24.90 28.40 14.51
C GLY A 504 -25.28 27.51 13.31
N LYS A 505 -24.32 26.89 12.62
CA LYS A 505 -24.60 25.92 11.54
C LYS A 505 -24.58 24.48 12.04
N GLN A 506 -25.26 23.60 11.29
CA GLN A 506 -25.23 22.15 11.49
C GLN A 506 -24.39 21.47 10.40
N TYR A 507 -23.66 20.43 10.80
CA TYR A 507 -22.73 19.68 9.96
C TYR A 507 -23.00 18.19 10.05
N LEU A 508 -22.99 17.49 8.91
CA LEU A 508 -23.05 16.03 8.87
C LEU A 508 -21.64 15.45 8.88
N PHE A 509 -21.27 14.75 9.94
CA PHE A 509 -20.04 13.97 10.01
C PHE A 509 -20.31 12.55 9.56
N ARG A 510 -19.57 12.10 8.54
CA ARG A 510 -19.56 10.72 8.02
C ARG A 510 -18.34 10.01 8.58
N VAL A 511 -18.52 9.25 9.65
CA VAL A 511 -17.43 8.58 10.36
C VAL A 511 -17.28 7.14 9.88
N ILE A 512 -16.05 6.77 9.55
CA ILE A 512 -15.68 5.44 9.05
C ILE A 512 -14.60 4.88 9.98
N GLY A 513 -14.75 3.61 10.38
CA GLY A 513 -13.75 2.87 11.14
C GLY A 513 -12.96 1.90 10.25
N PRO A 514 -11.99 2.37 9.43
CA PRO A 514 -11.22 1.48 8.55
C PRO A 514 -10.12 0.70 9.30
N GLY A 515 -9.94 0.97 10.60
CA GLY A 515 -8.98 0.28 11.47
C GLY A 515 -9.21 -1.22 11.50
N ALA A 516 -8.18 -1.98 11.87
CA ALA A 516 -8.13 -3.42 11.71
C ALA A 516 -8.07 -4.21 13.02
N LEU A 517 -8.06 -3.53 14.16
CA LEU A 517 -8.05 -4.19 15.48
C LEU A 517 -8.98 -3.52 16.49
N TYR A 518 -8.87 -2.21 16.67
CA TYR A 518 -9.46 -1.53 17.83
C TYR A 518 -10.80 -0.86 17.52
N PRO A 519 -11.85 -1.07 18.33
CA PRO A 519 -12.99 -0.15 18.38
C PRO A 519 -12.62 1.16 19.07
N TRP A 520 -13.26 2.24 18.62
CA TRP A 520 -13.02 3.61 19.08
C TRP A 520 -14.28 4.23 19.67
N ARG A 521 -14.17 4.86 20.84
CA ARG A 521 -15.20 5.76 21.38
C ARG A 521 -14.96 7.18 20.88
N VAL A 522 -15.84 7.66 20.00
CA VAL A 522 -15.74 8.98 19.37
C VAL A 522 -16.57 10.02 20.12
N SER A 523 -16.02 11.20 20.36
CA SER A 523 -16.64 12.33 21.06
C SER A 523 -16.09 13.67 20.57
N VAL A 524 -16.84 14.75 20.80
CA VAL A 524 -16.38 16.12 20.55
C VAL A 524 -16.56 16.92 21.83
N ASP A 525 -15.49 17.56 22.32
CA ASP A 525 -15.54 18.30 23.58
C ASP A 525 -16.64 19.37 23.56
N GLN A 526 -17.46 19.41 24.60
CA GLN A 526 -18.57 20.36 24.80
C GLN A 526 -19.70 20.30 23.75
N HIS A 527 -19.71 19.30 22.87
CA HIS A 527 -20.77 19.13 21.87
C HIS A 527 -21.49 17.79 22.05
N ASN A 528 -22.80 17.79 21.85
CA ASN A 528 -23.55 16.55 21.69
C ASN A 528 -23.52 16.09 20.23
N LEU A 529 -23.58 14.78 20.02
CA LEU A 529 -23.62 14.14 18.71
C LEU A 529 -25.04 13.61 18.48
N THR A 530 -25.69 14.06 17.42
CA THR A 530 -26.99 13.51 17.02
C THR A 530 -26.75 12.40 16.01
N ILE A 531 -26.75 11.14 16.45
CA ILE A 531 -26.51 9.96 15.59
C ILE A 531 -27.71 9.77 14.66
N VAL A 532 -27.48 9.82 13.35
CA VAL A 532 -28.53 9.78 12.30
C VAL A 532 -28.33 8.68 11.26
N GLY A 533 -27.25 7.89 11.36
CA GLY A 533 -27.07 6.74 10.49
C GLY A 533 -26.02 5.76 10.97
N ALA A 534 -26.15 4.51 10.53
CA ALA A 534 -25.22 3.42 10.77
C ALA A 534 -25.04 2.59 9.49
N ASP A 535 -23.80 2.26 9.14
CA ASP A 535 -23.41 1.45 7.96
C ASP A 535 -24.04 1.90 6.63
N GLY A 536 -24.23 3.21 6.47
CA GLY A 536 -24.82 3.80 5.27
C GLY A 536 -26.34 3.95 5.30
N PHE A 537 -27.01 3.40 6.30
CA PHE A 537 -28.47 3.51 6.46
C PHE A 537 -28.87 4.54 7.50
N GLU A 538 -29.98 5.24 7.25
CA GLU A 538 -30.51 6.24 8.17
C GLU A 538 -31.16 5.60 9.41
N THR A 539 -30.88 6.19 10.57
CA THR A 539 -31.46 5.80 11.86
C THR A 539 -32.35 6.90 12.41
N VAL A 540 -33.31 6.54 13.26
CA VAL A 540 -34.01 7.50 14.11
C VAL A 540 -32.95 8.27 14.92
N PRO A 541 -32.98 9.62 14.93
CA PRO A 541 -31.95 10.41 15.61
C PRO A 541 -31.82 10.06 17.09
N VAL A 542 -30.58 9.84 17.55
CA VAL A 542 -30.24 9.65 18.97
C VAL A 542 -29.21 10.68 19.38
N VAL A 543 -29.56 11.55 20.32
CA VAL A 543 -28.62 12.53 20.89
C VAL A 543 -27.78 11.83 21.95
N ALA A 544 -26.47 11.85 21.78
CA ALA A 544 -25.51 11.20 22.65
C ALA A 544 -24.25 12.04 22.85
N GLU A 545 -23.50 11.76 23.91
CA GLU A 545 -22.18 12.38 24.09
C GLU A 545 -21.14 11.73 23.16
N SER A 546 -21.30 10.43 22.92
CA SER A 546 -20.33 9.64 22.17
C SER A 546 -20.95 8.37 21.61
N PHE A 547 -20.25 7.73 20.68
CA PHE A 547 -20.60 6.43 20.15
C PHE A 547 -19.35 5.57 19.99
N ILE A 548 -19.54 4.25 19.94
CA ILE A 548 -18.49 3.28 19.70
C ILE A 548 -18.58 2.81 18.24
N ILE A 549 -17.43 2.81 17.56
CA ILE A 549 -17.28 2.36 16.17
C ILE A 549 -16.20 1.28 16.10
N ALA A 550 -16.55 0.10 15.63
CA ALA A 550 -15.62 -1.01 15.42
C ALA A 550 -15.05 -1.03 13.98
N PRO A 551 -13.96 -1.81 13.73
CA PRO A 551 -13.49 -2.13 12.38
C PRO A 551 -14.63 -2.49 11.42
N GLY A 552 -14.75 -1.75 10.32
CA GLY A 552 -15.76 -1.96 9.27
C GLY A 552 -17.06 -1.19 9.45
N GLU A 553 -17.37 -0.72 10.66
CA GLU A 553 -18.58 0.07 10.91
C GLU A 553 -18.46 1.51 10.42
N ARG A 554 -19.63 2.12 10.16
CA ARG A 554 -19.76 3.56 9.87
C ARG A 554 -20.87 4.15 10.70
N PHE A 555 -20.68 5.38 11.16
CA PHE A 555 -21.73 6.16 11.82
C PHE A 555 -21.80 7.56 11.23
N ASN A 556 -23.02 8.05 11.05
CA ASN A 556 -23.25 9.43 10.68
C ASN A 556 -23.81 10.17 11.88
N PHE A 557 -23.27 11.34 12.19
CA PHE A 557 -23.82 12.22 13.22
C PHE A 557 -23.95 13.66 12.73
N ILE A 558 -24.96 14.35 13.23
CA ILE A 558 -25.10 15.80 13.07
C ILE A 558 -24.48 16.48 14.29
N LEU A 559 -23.62 17.46 14.03
CA LEU A 559 -23.07 18.37 15.02
C LEU A 559 -23.61 19.77 14.78
N GLU A 560 -24.13 20.37 15.84
CA GLU A 560 -24.52 21.79 15.85
C GLU A 560 -23.36 22.61 16.41
N ALA A 561 -22.91 23.62 15.68
CA ALA A 561 -21.81 24.49 16.10
C ALA A 561 -22.34 25.60 17.02
N ASP A 562 -22.87 25.23 18.18
CA ASP A 562 -23.56 26.10 19.13
C ASP A 562 -22.66 26.68 20.24
N GLN A 563 -21.39 26.30 20.28
CA GLN A 563 -20.44 26.77 21.30
C GLN A 563 -19.83 28.14 20.93
N PRO A 564 -19.21 28.86 21.89
CA PRO A 564 -18.47 30.09 21.61
C PRO A 564 -17.37 29.89 20.56
N ILE A 565 -17.08 30.93 19.76
CA ILE A 565 -16.01 30.89 18.76
C ILE A 565 -14.68 30.53 19.43
N GLY A 566 -14.13 29.37 19.07
CA GLY A 566 -12.90 28.82 19.63
C GLY A 566 -12.46 27.55 18.90
N THR A 567 -11.50 26.83 19.50
CA THR A 567 -11.08 25.50 19.07
C THR A 567 -11.47 24.45 20.11
N TYR A 568 -12.02 23.33 19.65
CA TYR A 568 -12.48 22.22 20.49
C TYR A 568 -11.82 20.92 20.04
N MET A 569 -11.55 20.01 20.97
CA MET A 569 -10.94 18.72 20.65
C MET A 569 -11.99 17.73 20.16
N VAL A 570 -11.74 17.13 19.00
CA VAL A 570 -12.39 15.90 18.54
C VAL A 570 -11.54 14.73 19.00
N ARG A 571 -12.15 13.74 19.67
CA ARG A 571 -11.44 12.65 20.32
C ARG A 571 -11.98 11.31 19.88
N ALA A 572 -11.09 10.37 19.64
CA ALA A 572 -11.40 8.95 19.59
C ALA A 572 -10.48 8.19 20.53
N GLU A 573 -11.05 7.38 21.42
CA GLU A 573 -10.28 6.61 22.41
C GLU A 573 -10.57 5.12 22.31
N THR A 574 -9.54 4.29 22.36
CA THR A 574 -9.74 2.84 22.40
C THR A 574 -10.47 2.43 23.69
N LEU A 575 -11.21 1.33 23.63
CA LEU A 575 -11.89 0.77 24.82
C LEU A 575 -10.95 0.00 25.76
N ASP A 576 -9.64 0.09 25.52
CA ASP A 576 -8.60 -0.56 26.30
C ASP A 576 -8.49 0.07 27.69
N ARG A 577 -8.66 -0.76 28.72
CA ARG A 577 -8.57 -0.35 30.13
C ARG A 577 -7.13 -0.27 30.61
N THR A 578 -6.22 -1.03 30.02
CA THR A 578 -4.82 -1.08 30.42
C THR A 578 -4.05 0.09 29.81
N TYR A 579 -4.26 0.36 28.52
CA TYR A 579 -3.59 1.42 27.77
C TYR A 579 -4.51 2.09 26.76
N THR A 580 -5.21 3.14 27.18
CA THR A 580 -6.07 3.93 26.27
C THR A 580 -5.23 4.66 25.23
N THR A 581 -5.37 4.28 23.97
CA THR A 581 -4.79 5.00 22.83
C THR A 581 -5.77 6.05 22.35
N LYS A 582 -5.25 7.19 21.89
CA LYS A 582 -6.05 8.34 21.45
C LYS A 582 -5.76 8.67 19.99
N ALA A 583 -6.81 9.00 19.26
CA ALA A 583 -6.76 9.76 18.03
C ALA A 583 -7.40 11.13 18.28
N GLU A 584 -6.79 12.20 17.77
CA GLU A 584 -7.17 13.58 18.07
C GLU A 584 -7.30 14.40 16.78
N ALA A 585 -8.27 15.31 16.75
CA ALA A 585 -8.47 16.29 15.69
C ALA A 585 -9.02 17.59 16.29
N ILE A 586 -8.98 18.68 15.54
CA ILE A 586 -9.42 20.00 15.99
C ILE A 586 -10.72 20.38 15.29
N LEU A 587 -11.74 20.74 16.06
CA LEU A 587 -12.91 21.46 15.55
C LEU A 587 -12.64 22.97 15.68
N GLN A 588 -12.47 23.66 14.55
CA GLN A 588 -12.15 25.09 14.51
C GLN A 588 -13.36 25.90 14.07
N TYR A 589 -13.82 26.81 14.93
CA TYR A 589 -14.84 27.78 14.55
C TYR A 589 -14.27 28.88 13.64
N GLN A 590 -15.00 29.26 12.61
CA GLN A 590 -14.63 30.36 11.73
C GLN A 590 -14.47 31.65 12.54
N GLY A 591 -13.32 32.32 12.39
CA GLY A 591 -12.94 33.48 13.19
C GLY A 591 -12.04 33.16 14.39
N ALA A 592 -11.91 31.90 14.80
CA ALA A 592 -10.94 31.47 15.80
C ALA A 592 -9.54 31.32 15.16
N MET A 593 -8.50 31.77 15.86
CA MET A 593 -7.12 31.45 15.52
C MET A 593 -6.88 29.95 15.73
N LEU A 594 -6.19 29.28 14.80
CA LEU A 594 -5.85 27.87 14.97
C LEU A 594 -4.84 27.74 16.12
N SER A 595 -5.28 27.16 17.22
CA SER A 595 -4.47 26.89 18.41
C SER A 595 -4.87 25.57 19.05
N GLU A 596 -3.97 25.04 19.88
CA GLU A 596 -4.24 23.83 20.67
C GLU A 596 -5.53 24.00 21.50
N PRO A 597 -6.53 23.10 21.33
CA PRO A 597 -7.74 23.16 22.13
C PRO A 597 -7.43 22.97 23.62
N THR A 598 -7.92 23.89 24.45
CA THR A 598 -7.93 23.74 25.93
C THR A 598 -9.27 23.23 26.45
N SER A 599 -10.16 22.83 25.53
CA SER A 599 -11.46 22.25 25.85
C SER A 599 -11.33 20.93 26.62
N SER A 600 -12.37 20.63 27.39
CA SER A 600 -12.53 19.36 28.08
C SER A 600 -13.83 18.69 27.67
N LYS A 601 -13.89 17.37 27.83
CA LYS A 601 -15.14 16.61 27.71
C LYS A 601 -16.19 17.11 28.69
N SER A 602 -17.45 16.89 28.36
CA SER A 602 -18.57 17.07 29.29
C SER A 602 -18.44 16.13 30.50
N ASN A 603 -18.87 16.61 31.67
CA ASN A 603 -18.78 15.83 32.91
C ASN A 603 -20.03 14.96 33.09
N CYS A 604 -19.83 13.64 33.14
CA CYS A 604 -20.88 12.67 33.47
C CYS A 604 -21.16 12.65 34.97
N THR A 605 -22.40 12.99 35.36
CA THR A 605 -22.81 13.03 36.78
C THR A 605 -23.96 12.05 37.03
N SER A 606 -24.22 11.74 38.30
CA SER A 606 -25.35 10.87 38.66
C SER A 606 -26.70 11.46 38.28
N ALA A 607 -26.84 12.80 38.30
CA ALA A 607 -28.03 13.52 37.86
C ALA A 607 -28.16 13.58 36.34
N ASN A 608 -27.04 13.79 35.63
CA ASN A 608 -26.96 13.87 34.17
C ASN A 608 -25.95 12.84 33.66
N LYS A 609 -26.43 11.60 33.45
CA LYS A 609 -25.61 10.51 32.92
C LYS A 609 -25.33 10.73 31.43
N CYS A 610 -24.12 10.42 31.01
CA CYS A 610 -23.72 10.48 29.61
C CYS A 610 -24.32 9.31 28.82
N ILE A 611 -24.60 9.52 27.55
CA ILE A 611 -25.12 8.48 26.65
C ILE A 611 -24.01 8.04 25.70
N VAL A 612 -23.76 6.73 25.64
CA VAL A 612 -22.86 6.09 24.67
C VAL A 612 -23.67 5.17 23.76
N VAL A 613 -23.58 5.36 22.46
CA VAL A 613 -24.27 4.52 21.46
C VAL A 613 -23.38 3.35 21.00
N ASN A 614 -24.01 2.21 20.70
CA ASN A 614 -23.39 1.01 20.13
C ASN A 614 -22.39 0.30 21.05
N CYS A 615 -22.71 0.13 22.34
CA CYS A 615 -21.78 -0.58 23.23
C CYS A 615 -21.80 -2.10 23.01
N PRO A 616 -20.63 -2.75 23.04
CA PRO A 616 -20.51 -4.20 22.90
C PRO A 616 -20.79 -4.97 24.21
N PHE A 617 -21.16 -4.27 25.28
CA PHE A 617 -21.53 -4.82 26.58
C PHE A 617 -22.84 -4.19 27.08
N PRO A 618 -23.57 -4.85 27.99
CA PRO A 618 -24.94 -4.44 28.31
C PRO A 618 -25.05 -3.14 29.14
N PHE A 619 -24.02 -2.81 29.92
CA PHE A 619 -24.00 -1.60 30.76
C PHE A 619 -22.58 -1.19 31.15
N TYR A 620 -22.41 0.09 31.49
CA TYR A 620 -21.24 0.57 32.23
C TYR A 620 -21.47 0.42 33.74
N PRO A 621 -20.43 0.18 34.56
CA PRO A 621 -20.55 0.20 36.02
C PRO A 621 -21.14 1.53 36.52
N GLU A 622 -21.95 1.48 37.59
CA GLU A 622 -22.73 2.64 38.06
C GLU A 622 -21.86 3.87 38.36
N ASN A 623 -20.66 3.67 38.89
CA ASN A 623 -19.71 4.74 39.22
C ASN A 623 -19.17 5.51 38.00
N LYS A 624 -19.45 5.04 36.77
CA LYS A 624 -19.08 5.74 35.54
C LYS A 624 -20.09 6.81 35.14
N ASN A 625 -21.32 6.78 35.68
CA ASN A 625 -22.40 7.70 35.28
C ASN A 625 -22.66 7.69 33.76
N VAL A 626 -22.59 6.52 33.12
CA VAL A 626 -22.81 6.34 31.68
C VAL A 626 -23.97 5.38 31.45
N ASN A 627 -24.91 5.77 30.60
CA ASN A 627 -25.93 4.91 30.03
C ASN A 627 -25.46 4.38 28.67
N CYS A 628 -25.55 3.07 28.51
CA CYS A 628 -25.30 2.44 27.23
C CYS A 628 -26.59 2.35 26.42
N THR A 629 -26.57 2.85 25.18
CA THR A 629 -27.61 2.57 24.17
C THR A 629 -27.15 1.38 23.35
N ARG A 630 -27.90 0.28 23.46
CA ARG A 630 -27.59 -0.97 22.74
C ARG A 630 -27.88 -0.82 21.26
N LEU A 631 -27.21 -1.59 20.41
CA LEU A 631 -27.47 -1.57 18.97
C LEU A 631 -28.94 -1.88 18.64
N THR A 632 -29.55 -2.82 19.37
CA THR A 632 -30.98 -3.17 19.24
C THR A 632 -31.94 -2.15 19.82
N GLU A 633 -31.48 -1.01 20.32
CA GLU A 633 -32.30 0.15 20.66
C GLU A 633 -32.30 1.19 19.54
N LEU A 634 -31.31 1.15 18.64
CA LEU A 634 -31.33 1.94 17.42
C LEU A 634 -32.40 1.42 16.47
N ARG A 635 -33.07 2.34 15.78
CA ARG A 635 -34.15 2.03 14.83
C ARG A 635 -33.84 2.66 13.48
N THR A 636 -34.19 1.99 12.39
CA THR A 636 -34.16 2.62 11.06
C THR A 636 -35.34 3.58 10.87
N VAL A 637 -35.12 4.68 10.17
CA VAL A 637 -36.19 5.63 9.79
C VAL A 637 -37.23 5.02 8.88
N LEU A 638 -36.85 3.99 8.09
CA LEU A 638 -37.75 3.34 7.14
C LEU A 638 -38.82 2.49 7.83
N ASN A 639 -38.65 2.20 9.13
CA ASN A 639 -39.56 1.42 9.97
C ASN A 639 -40.04 0.11 9.31
N ILE A 640 -39.13 -0.56 8.59
CA ILE A 640 -39.43 -1.75 7.78
C ILE A 640 -39.70 -2.93 8.73
N PRO A 641 -40.69 -3.80 8.43
CA PRO A 641 -40.86 -5.06 9.13
C PRO A 641 -39.64 -5.96 8.97
N THR A 642 -39.27 -6.65 10.05
CA THR A 642 -38.23 -7.68 9.99
C THR A 642 -38.64 -8.80 9.03
N PRO A 643 -37.75 -9.29 8.14
CA PRO A 643 -38.05 -10.36 7.20
C PRO A 643 -38.75 -11.56 7.86
N LEU A 644 -39.85 -11.97 7.25
CA LEU A 644 -40.70 -13.08 7.67
C LEU A 644 -40.26 -14.38 7.01
N PRO A 645 -40.55 -15.54 7.62
CA PRO A 645 -40.16 -16.81 7.03
C PRO A 645 -40.92 -17.09 5.73
N VAL A 646 -40.25 -17.71 4.77
CA VAL A 646 -40.88 -18.15 3.51
C VAL A 646 -41.47 -19.54 3.73
N ASN A 647 -42.73 -19.73 3.32
CA ASN A 647 -43.48 -20.98 3.58
C ASN A 647 -43.51 -21.38 5.06
N GLY A 648 -43.52 -20.40 5.97
CA GLY A 648 -43.59 -20.63 7.41
C GLY A 648 -42.31 -21.20 8.04
N LYS A 649 -41.17 -21.28 7.33
CA LYS A 649 -39.89 -21.72 7.88
C LYS A 649 -38.75 -20.75 7.54
N PHE A 650 -37.87 -20.52 8.51
CA PHE A 650 -36.58 -19.86 8.28
C PHE A 650 -35.51 -20.88 7.90
N LYS A 651 -34.49 -20.44 7.15
CA LYS A 651 -33.19 -21.12 7.12
C LYS A 651 -32.35 -20.56 8.25
N GLU A 652 -32.14 -21.36 9.29
CA GLU A 652 -31.47 -20.94 10.52
C GLU A 652 -30.05 -21.53 10.58
N TYR A 653 -29.06 -20.69 10.88
CA TYR A 653 -27.66 -21.08 11.00
C TYR A 653 -27.04 -20.50 12.27
N PHE A 654 -26.26 -21.30 12.98
CA PHE A 654 -25.46 -20.87 14.12
C PHE A 654 -23.99 -20.88 13.71
N LEU A 655 -23.31 -19.74 13.89
CA LEU A 655 -21.95 -19.52 13.44
C LEU A 655 -21.13 -18.95 14.60
N ASN A 656 -20.30 -19.79 15.22
CA ASN A 656 -19.42 -19.42 16.31
C ASN A 656 -18.08 -18.92 15.78
N PHE A 657 -17.81 -17.64 16.02
CA PHE A 657 -16.57 -16.94 15.71
C PHE A 657 -15.71 -16.99 16.97
N ALA A 658 -14.64 -17.79 16.94
CA ALA A 658 -13.83 -18.03 18.12
C ALA A 658 -12.35 -18.23 17.77
N LEU A 659 -11.49 -18.08 18.79
CA LEU A 659 -10.06 -18.40 18.78
C LEU A 659 -9.80 -19.65 19.65
N PRO A 660 -10.25 -20.83 19.22
CA PRO A 660 -10.14 -22.07 19.99
C PRO A 660 -8.72 -22.46 20.39
N VAL A 661 -8.61 -23.13 21.54
CA VAL A 661 -7.35 -23.62 22.10
C VAL A 661 -7.28 -25.13 21.92
N TYR A 662 -6.20 -25.64 21.33
CA TYR A 662 -5.97 -27.09 21.21
C TYR A 662 -4.62 -27.46 21.82
N ASN A 663 -4.60 -28.44 22.73
CA ASN A 663 -3.40 -28.92 23.43
C ASN A 663 -2.55 -27.84 24.14
N GLY A 664 -3.18 -26.78 24.65
CA GLY A 664 -2.49 -25.71 25.37
C GLY A 664 -1.76 -24.70 24.48
N GLU A 665 -1.91 -24.81 23.16
CA GLU A 665 -1.42 -23.83 22.19
C GLU A 665 -2.64 -23.18 21.48
N HIS A 666 -2.73 -21.85 21.52
CA HIS A 666 -3.67 -21.07 20.72
C HIS A 666 -3.29 -21.23 19.25
N LYS A 667 -4.19 -21.70 18.37
CA LYS A 667 -3.75 -22.02 17.00
C LYS A 667 -4.56 -21.53 15.81
N THR A 668 -5.88 -21.33 15.85
CA THR A 668 -6.55 -20.93 14.60
C THR A 668 -7.83 -20.13 14.83
N ALA A 669 -7.92 -18.98 14.16
CA ALA A 669 -9.14 -18.22 14.03
C ALA A 669 -10.13 -19.00 13.13
N SER A 670 -11.38 -19.17 13.56
CA SER A 670 -12.29 -20.10 12.88
C SER A 670 -13.76 -19.72 13.00
N ILE A 671 -14.57 -20.27 12.11
CA ILE A 671 -16.04 -20.29 12.25
C ILE A 671 -16.49 -21.75 12.42
N ASN A 672 -17.14 -22.06 13.55
CA ASN A 672 -17.51 -23.43 13.93
C ASN A 672 -16.32 -24.41 13.86
N GLY A 673 -15.13 -23.98 14.30
CA GLY A 673 -13.92 -24.79 14.29
C GLY A 673 -13.30 -25.02 12.90
N ARG A 674 -13.87 -24.42 11.85
CA ARG A 674 -13.33 -24.48 10.48
C ARG A 674 -12.48 -23.23 10.24
N GLN A 675 -11.16 -23.42 10.11
CA GLN A 675 -10.24 -22.37 9.69
C GLN A 675 -10.30 -22.26 8.16
N PHE A 676 -10.74 -21.10 7.67
CA PHE A 676 -10.86 -20.83 6.26
C PHE A 676 -9.50 -20.79 5.56
N LYS A 677 -9.38 -21.51 4.45
CA LYS A 677 -8.25 -21.38 3.53
C LYS A 677 -8.74 -20.83 2.20
N LEU A 678 -8.09 -19.75 1.75
CA LEU A 678 -8.32 -19.21 0.42
C LEU A 678 -7.91 -20.25 -0.63
N PRO A 679 -8.73 -20.47 -1.68
CA PRO A 679 -8.32 -21.28 -2.81
C PRO A 679 -7.23 -20.57 -3.62
N VAL A 680 -6.61 -21.29 -4.57
CA VAL A 680 -5.58 -20.75 -5.48
C VAL A 680 -6.15 -20.21 -6.80
N VAL A 681 -7.44 -20.44 -7.05
CA VAL A 681 -8.21 -20.02 -8.22
C VAL A 681 -9.43 -19.22 -7.77
N SER A 682 -10.01 -18.39 -8.65
CA SER A 682 -11.28 -17.72 -8.34
C SER A 682 -12.45 -18.71 -8.29
N ALA A 683 -13.09 -18.84 -7.13
CA ALA A 683 -14.29 -19.66 -6.94
C ALA A 683 -15.45 -19.30 -7.90
N LEU A 684 -15.52 -18.04 -8.32
CA LEU A 684 -16.54 -17.55 -9.25
C LEU A 684 -16.23 -17.91 -10.71
N THR A 685 -14.98 -17.80 -11.16
CA THR A 685 -14.62 -18.03 -12.58
C THR A 685 -14.07 -19.40 -12.90
N GLN A 686 -13.60 -20.13 -11.89
CA GLN A 686 -12.95 -21.45 -11.97
C GLN A 686 -13.47 -22.40 -10.87
N PRO A 687 -14.81 -22.59 -10.73
CA PRO A 687 -15.39 -23.39 -9.66
C PRO A 687 -14.95 -24.87 -9.70
N ASP A 688 -14.72 -25.41 -10.89
CA ASP A 688 -14.34 -26.82 -11.09
C ASP A 688 -12.87 -27.09 -10.70
N GLU A 689 -12.07 -26.04 -10.51
CA GLU A 689 -10.65 -26.12 -10.12
C GLU A 689 -10.44 -25.88 -8.62
N LEU A 690 -11.52 -25.73 -7.84
CA LEU A 690 -11.45 -25.54 -6.40
C LEU A 690 -10.93 -26.80 -5.69
N THR A 691 -9.87 -26.64 -4.92
CA THR A 691 -9.30 -27.70 -4.07
C THR A 691 -9.64 -27.45 -2.60
N HIS A 692 -9.53 -28.48 -1.76
CA HIS A 692 -9.63 -28.37 -0.29
C HIS A 692 -10.96 -27.80 0.26
N GLN A 693 -12.09 -28.19 -0.33
CA GLN A 693 -13.41 -27.94 0.26
C GLN A 693 -13.57 -28.77 1.56
N CYS A 694 -14.30 -28.23 2.53
CA CYS A 694 -14.43 -28.90 3.81
C CYS A 694 -15.18 -30.25 3.70
N SER A 695 -14.65 -31.30 4.34
CA SER A 695 -15.33 -32.57 4.52
C SER A 695 -15.88 -32.72 5.95
N ASP A 696 -17.04 -33.35 6.10
CA ASP A 696 -17.61 -33.65 7.44
C ASP A 696 -16.89 -34.79 8.16
N GLN A 697 -15.95 -35.49 7.49
CA GLN A 697 -15.10 -36.49 8.13
C GLN A 697 -13.96 -35.84 8.94
N GLU A 698 -13.39 -34.75 8.41
CA GLU A 698 -12.25 -34.04 9.00
C GLU A 698 -12.67 -32.94 9.97
N CYS A 699 -13.82 -32.30 9.71
CA CYS A 699 -14.40 -31.28 10.56
C CYS A 699 -15.43 -31.87 11.53
N GLY A 700 -15.75 -31.17 12.63
CA GLY A 700 -16.74 -31.66 13.58
C GLY A 700 -16.97 -30.77 14.80
N GLU A 701 -17.91 -31.22 15.63
CA GLU A 701 -18.47 -30.50 16.79
C GLU A 701 -17.42 -30.06 17.84
N GLU A 702 -16.34 -30.83 18.00
CA GLU A 702 -15.22 -30.51 18.92
C GLU A 702 -13.87 -30.68 18.21
N LYS A 703 -13.84 -30.43 16.90
CA LYS A 703 -12.64 -30.56 16.08
C LYS A 703 -12.28 -29.23 15.44
N LEU A 704 -10.98 -29.06 15.20
CA LEU A 704 -10.45 -28.01 14.33
C LEU A 704 -10.05 -28.62 13.00
N CYS A 705 -10.42 -27.97 11.91
CA CYS A 705 -10.02 -28.37 10.56
C CYS A 705 -9.69 -27.14 9.71
N GLU A 706 -8.91 -27.34 8.66
CA GLU A 706 -8.48 -26.28 7.73
C GLU A 706 -9.03 -26.57 6.34
N CYS A 707 -9.88 -25.69 5.81
CA CYS A 707 -10.55 -25.91 4.53
C CYS A 707 -11.24 -24.66 3.99
N MET A 708 -11.61 -24.66 2.72
CA MET A 708 -12.49 -23.64 2.15
C MET A 708 -13.95 -23.93 2.56
N ASN A 709 -14.41 -23.29 3.64
CA ASN A 709 -15.78 -23.45 4.13
C ASN A 709 -16.76 -22.64 3.29
N SER A 710 -17.78 -23.31 2.73
CA SER A 710 -18.82 -22.69 1.91
C SER A 710 -20.21 -23.10 2.40
N LEU A 711 -21.04 -22.12 2.72
CA LEU A 711 -22.43 -22.28 3.10
C LEU A 711 -23.32 -21.97 1.91
N THR A 712 -24.04 -22.97 1.41
CA THR A 712 -24.96 -22.77 0.28
C THR A 712 -26.31 -22.25 0.78
N ILE A 713 -26.75 -21.12 0.23
CA ILE A 713 -28.08 -20.52 0.47
C ILE A 713 -28.83 -20.36 -0.85
N LYS A 714 -30.15 -20.51 -0.80
CA LYS A 714 -31.01 -20.42 -1.99
C LYS A 714 -31.62 -19.02 -2.10
N SER A 715 -31.57 -18.42 -3.29
CA SER A 715 -32.21 -17.14 -3.54
C SER A 715 -33.73 -17.29 -3.43
N GLY A 716 -34.35 -16.30 -2.80
CA GLY A 716 -35.74 -16.29 -2.38
C GLY A 716 -35.95 -16.76 -0.94
N ASP A 717 -34.99 -17.44 -0.30
CA ASP A 717 -35.12 -17.80 1.11
C ASP A 717 -34.94 -16.56 2.02
N THR A 718 -35.61 -16.58 3.18
CA THR A 718 -35.29 -15.66 4.28
C THR A 718 -34.36 -16.36 5.27
N ILE A 719 -33.19 -15.76 5.46
CA ILE A 719 -32.11 -16.32 6.24
C ILE A 719 -32.11 -15.71 7.64
N GLN A 720 -31.96 -16.57 8.66
CA GLN A 720 -31.64 -16.16 10.02
C GLN A 720 -30.26 -16.74 10.37
N MET A 721 -29.32 -15.86 10.71
CA MET A 721 -28.03 -16.28 11.23
C MET A 721 -27.89 -15.81 12.68
N THR A 722 -27.40 -16.69 13.53
CA THR A 722 -26.99 -16.38 14.90
C THR A 722 -25.48 -16.42 14.94
N PHE A 723 -24.86 -15.25 15.01
CA PHE A 723 -23.42 -15.12 15.19
C PHE A 723 -23.11 -15.26 16.68
N LEU A 724 -22.20 -16.16 17.03
CA LEU A 724 -21.83 -16.50 18.40
C LEU A 724 -20.36 -16.18 18.64
N ASN A 725 -20.01 -15.92 19.89
CA ASN A 725 -18.63 -15.89 20.37
C ASN A 725 -18.60 -16.53 21.76
N MET A 726 -18.66 -17.86 21.79
CA MET A 726 -18.94 -18.65 23.00
C MET A 726 -18.05 -19.90 23.07
N GLY A 727 -18.00 -20.54 24.23
CA GLY A 727 -17.23 -21.77 24.43
C GLY A 727 -15.72 -21.56 24.58
N GLN A 728 -14.94 -22.63 24.40
CA GLN A 728 -13.48 -22.63 24.44
C GLN A 728 -12.93 -21.87 23.22
N GLY A 729 -12.49 -20.65 23.45
CA GLY A 729 -11.99 -19.76 22.40
C GLY A 729 -12.68 -18.40 22.33
N ARG A 730 -13.67 -18.16 23.19
CA ARG A 730 -14.17 -16.80 23.43
C ARG A 730 -13.08 -15.98 24.13
N VAL A 731 -12.58 -14.93 23.48
CA VAL A 731 -11.47 -14.13 24.03
C VAL A 731 -11.75 -12.65 23.91
N ASP A 732 -11.91 -12.16 22.68
CA ASP A 732 -12.15 -10.76 22.36
C ASP A 732 -13.50 -10.63 21.61
N ASP A 733 -14.06 -9.42 21.54
CA ASP A 733 -15.22 -9.14 20.70
C ASP A 733 -14.85 -9.22 19.20
N HIS A 734 -15.80 -9.59 18.35
CA HIS A 734 -15.56 -9.77 16.92
C HIS A 734 -16.51 -8.93 16.06
N PRO A 735 -16.04 -7.91 15.33
CA PRO A 735 -16.85 -7.24 14.31
C PRO A 735 -17.01 -8.17 13.11
N ILE A 736 -18.21 -8.66 12.85
CA ILE A 736 -18.49 -9.58 11.75
C ILE A 736 -19.06 -8.81 10.57
N HIS A 737 -18.41 -8.92 9.42
CA HIS A 737 -18.80 -8.28 8.17
C HIS A 737 -19.31 -9.31 7.15
N MET A 738 -20.37 -8.96 6.42
CA MET A 738 -20.93 -9.75 5.34
C MET A 738 -20.91 -8.96 4.02
N HIS A 739 -20.28 -9.53 3.00
CA HIS A 739 -20.26 -8.97 1.65
C HIS A 739 -21.61 -9.14 0.96
N GLY A 740 -21.86 -8.32 -0.05
CA GLY A 740 -23.00 -8.44 -0.97
C GLY A 740 -24.39 -8.20 -0.36
N HIS A 741 -24.48 -8.01 0.96
CA HIS A 741 -25.73 -7.92 1.69
C HIS A 741 -25.62 -6.95 2.85
N SER A 742 -26.74 -6.30 3.15
CA SER A 742 -26.98 -5.74 4.47
C SER A 742 -28.02 -6.60 5.20
N PHE A 743 -27.89 -6.69 6.52
CA PHE A 743 -28.73 -7.51 7.37
C PHE A 743 -29.35 -6.70 8.52
N MET A 744 -30.57 -7.09 8.90
CA MET A 744 -31.25 -6.50 10.04
C MET A 744 -30.75 -7.15 11.34
N VAL A 745 -30.28 -6.34 12.27
CA VAL A 745 -29.89 -6.82 13.62
C VAL A 745 -31.14 -6.87 14.49
N VAL A 746 -31.66 -8.07 14.72
CA VAL A 746 -32.96 -8.25 15.38
C VAL A 746 -32.84 -8.56 16.86
N LYS A 747 -31.70 -9.07 17.32
CA LYS A 747 -31.46 -9.36 18.73
C LYS A 747 -29.96 -9.40 19.02
N VAL A 748 -29.59 -8.95 20.21
CA VAL A 748 -28.26 -9.15 20.79
C VAL A 748 -28.47 -9.77 22.16
N GLY A 749 -27.83 -10.91 22.41
CA GLY A 749 -27.75 -11.55 23.72
C GLY A 749 -26.35 -11.40 24.27
N TYR A 750 -26.24 -10.74 25.43
CA TYR A 750 -24.96 -10.57 26.10
C TYR A 750 -24.70 -11.74 27.07
N GLY A 751 -23.44 -12.03 27.37
CA GLY A 751 -23.09 -12.92 28.47
C GLY A 751 -23.59 -12.44 29.83
N VAL A 752 -23.25 -13.14 30.90
CA VAL A 752 -23.62 -12.74 32.26
C VAL A 752 -22.51 -11.89 32.87
N PHE A 753 -22.85 -10.66 33.25
CA PHE A 753 -21.90 -9.68 33.76
C PHE A 753 -22.07 -9.43 35.26
N ASN A 754 -20.97 -9.10 35.93
CA ASN A 754 -20.99 -8.61 37.31
C ASN A 754 -21.44 -7.13 37.31
N GLN A 755 -22.57 -6.83 37.96
CA GLN A 755 -23.14 -5.47 38.01
C GLN A 755 -22.17 -4.41 38.55
N SER A 756 -21.37 -4.77 39.57
CA SER A 756 -20.49 -3.83 40.28
C SER A 756 -19.19 -3.57 39.53
N THR A 757 -18.59 -4.62 38.94
CA THR A 757 -17.29 -4.51 38.27
C THR A 757 -17.39 -4.35 36.76
N GLY A 758 -18.53 -4.70 36.17
CA GLY A 758 -18.71 -4.82 34.72
C GLY A 758 -18.05 -6.06 34.12
N ALA A 759 -17.54 -7.00 34.94
CA ALA A 759 -16.85 -8.20 34.47
C ALA A 759 -17.75 -9.14 33.69
N LEU A 760 -17.32 -9.67 32.54
CA LEU A 760 -17.92 -10.90 31.99
C LEU A 760 -17.60 -12.09 32.91
N ILE A 761 -18.64 -12.77 33.42
CA ILE A 761 -18.50 -13.92 34.33
C ILE A 761 -18.56 -15.22 33.54
N GLN A 762 -19.51 -15.32 32.61
CA GLN A 762 -19.83 -16.56 31.90
C GLN A 762 -20.71 -16.28 30.69
N ASP A 763 -20.84 -17.29 29.85
CA ASP A 763 -21.61 -17.26 28.61
C ASP A 763 -23.10 -17.07 28.86
N ASN A 764 -23.78 -16.54 27.85
CA ASN A 764 -25.22 -16.43 27.81
C ASN A 764 -25.87 -17.83 27.82
N TYR A 765 -26.98 -17.98 28.55
CA TYR A 765 -27.65 -19.28 28.72
C TYR A 765 -28.65 -19.64 27.62
N ASP A 766 -28.99 -18.70 26.74
CA ASP A 766 -29.96 -18.90 25.65
C ASP A 766 -29.45 -19.91 24.63
N VAL A 767 -28.13 -20.02 24.49
CA VAL A 767 -27.45 -20.88 23.51
C VAL A 767 -26.87 -22.09 24.21
N ASP A 768 -27.14 -23.24 23.62
CA ASP A 768 -26.63 -24.53 24.03
C ASP A 768 -25.51 -24.94 23.06
N CYS A 769 -24.29 -24.93 23.59
CA CYS A 769 -23.08 -25.30 22.85
C CYS A 769 -22.78 -26.81 22.89
N ARG A 770 -23.66 -27.68 23.42
CA ARG A 770 -23.35 -29.08 23.75
C ARG A 770 -22.65 -29.85 22.62
N GLY A 771 -21.34 -29.98 22.74
CA GLY A 771 -20.53 -30.81 21.84
C GLY A 771 -20.13 -32.18 22.38
N ASN A 772 -21.05 -32.86 23.06
CA ASN A 772 -20.75 -34.09 23.83
C ASN A 772 -19.62 -33.93 24.87
N THR A 773 -19.32 -32.69 25.28
CA THR A 773 -18.26 -32.32 26.23
C THR A 773 -18.82 -31.87 27.59
N LYS A 774 -17.98 -31.84 28.62
CA LYS A 774 -18.36 -31.31 29.94
C LYS A 774 -18.70 -29.81 29.83
N PRO A 775 -19.62 -29.27 30.66
CA PRO A 775 -19.91 -27.84 30.70
C PRO A 775 -18.63 -27.00 30.84
N GLY A 776 -18.47 -25.99 29.99
CA GLY A 776 -17.26 -25.15 29.91
C GLY A 776 -16.09 -25.73 29.13
N MET A 777 -16.24 -26.94 28.56
CA MET A 777 -15.21 -27.57 27.72
C MET A 777 -15.53 -27.60 26.22
N SER A 778 -16.74 -27.17 25.83
CA SER A 778 -17.13 -27.19 24.42
C SER A 778 -16.51 -26.06 23.62
N MET A 779 -16.11 -26.34 22.38
CA MET A 779 -15.71 -25.38 21.34
C MET A 779 -16.91 -24.64 20.73
N CYS A 780 -18.14 -25.09 21.02
CA CYS A 780 -19.38 -24.53 20.53
C CYS A 780 -19.48 -24.53 18.98
N ASN A 781 -18.89 -25.51 18.30
CA ASN A 781 -18.96 -25.61 16.83
C ASN A 781 -20.34 -26.10 16.34
N SER A 782 -21.14 -26.70 17.21
CA SER A 782 -22.50 -27.19 16.91
C SER A 782 -23.48 -26.66 17.94
N ALA A 783 -23.77 -25.37 17.83
CA ALA A 783 -24.67 -24.68 18.74
C ALA A 783 -26.14 -24.80 18.31
N THR A 784 -27.03 -24.70 19.29
CA THR A 784 -28.48 -24.58 19.11
C THR A 784 -29.08 -23.69 20.20
N TRP A 785 -30.37 -23.38 20.13
CA TRP A 785 -31.04 -22.72 21.26
C TRP A 785 -31.23 -23.70 22.42
N SER A 786 -30.90 -23.28 23.65
CA SER A 786 -31.15 -24.04 24.87
C SER A 786 -32.63 -24.39 25.04
N ASN A 787 -33.52 -23.51 24.57
CA ASN A 787 -34.94 -23.79 24.46
C ASN A 787 -35.30 -24.13 23.01
N SER A 788 -35.56 -25.40 22.73
CA SER A 788 -35.89 -25.89 21.38
C SER A 788 -37.15 -25.26 20.78
N SER A 789 -38.05 -24.68 21.60
CA SER A 789 -39.21 -23.94 21.08
C SER A 789 -38.84 -22.64 20.35
N TRP A 790 -37.60 -22.15 20.50
CA TRP A 790 -37.11 -20.94 19.84
C TRP A 790 -36.59 -21.18 18.43
N LEU A 791 -36.38 -22.45 18.05
CA LEU A 791 -36.00 -22.85 16.70
C LEU A 791 -37.01 -22.38 15.66
N ASN A 792 -36.55 -22.27 14.41
CA ASN A 792 -37.34 -21.77 13.28
C ASN A 792 -37.77 -20.31 13.47
N GLY A 793 -36.89 -19.49 14.03
CA GLY A 793 -37.10 -18.03 14.15
C GLY A 793 -38.06 -17.59 15.25
N ASN A 794 -38.38 -18.47 16.20
CA ASN A 794 -39.25 -18.20 17.35
C ASN A 794 -38.49 -17.63 18.57
N VAL A 795 -37.30 -17.06 18.33
CA VAL A 795 -36.47 -16.46 19.38
C VAL A 795 -37.21 -15.29 20.03
N PRO A 796 -37.34 -15.24 21.36
CA PRO A 796 -38.12 -14.20 22.03
C PRO A 796 -37.37 -12.86 22.05
N GLY A 797 -38.13 -11.77 22.12
CA GLY A 797 -37.59 -10.42 22.25
C GLY A 797 -36.81 -9.94 21.03
N ILE A 798 -37.10 -10.47 19.85
CA ILE A 798 -36.61 -9.91 18.58
C ILE A 798 -37.28 -8.57 18.31
N VAL A 799 -36.54 -7.66 17.69
CA VAL A 799 -37.09 -6.44 17.10
C VAL A 799 -37.93 -6.85 15.89
N GLN A 800 -39.25 -6.71 16.00
CA GLN A 800 -40.19 -7.11 14.95
C GLN A 800 -40.30 -6.06 13.83
N GLN A 801 -40.03 -4.80 14.14
CA GLN A 801 -40.15 -3.68 13.21
C GLN A 801 -39.09 -2.63 13.48
N GLY A 802 -38.54 -2.06 12.41
CA GLY A 802 -37.58 -0.98 12.49
C GLY A 802 -36.20 -1.41 12.97
N ALA A 803 -35.85 -2.69 12.87
CA ALA A 803 -34.50 -3.17 13.17
C ALA A 803 -33.45 -2.41 12.36
N VAL A 804 -32.31 -2.10 12.98
CA VAL A 804 -31.22 -1.40 12.30
C VAL A 804 -30.62 -2.28 11.21
N LEU A 805 -30.39 -1.70 10.03
CA LEU A 805 -29.75 -2.35 8.91
C LEU A 805 -28.24 -2.08 8.97
N LYS A 806 -27.44 -3.14 8.91
CA LYS A 806 -25.99 -3.13 9.07
C LYS A 806 -25.35 -4.04 8.04
N ASP A 807 -24.08 -3.88 7.76
CA ASP A 807 -23.27 -4.92 7.08
C ASP A 807 -22.14 -5.42 7.97
N THR A 808 -21.88 -4.74 9.08
CA THR A 808 -20.87 -5.09 10.07
C THR A 808 -21.50 -5.04 11.45
N VAL A 809 -21.28 -6.03 12.33
CA VAL A 809 -21.82 -6.00 13.70
C VAL A 809 -20.86 -6.62 14.69
N ILE A 810 -20.71 -6.00 15.86
CA ILE A 810 -19.88 -6.56 16.94
C ILE A 810 -20.63 -7.74 17.60
N VAL A 811 -20.02 -8.90 17.58
CA VAL A 811 -20.46 -10.09 18.32
C VAL A 811 -19.73 -10.11 19.67
N PRO A 812 -20.46 -9.92 20.79
CA PRO A 812 -19.85 -9.77 22.09
C PRO A 812 -19.32 -11.10 22.63
N SER A 813 -18.18 -11.07 23.32
CA SER A 813 -17.61 -12.22 24.00
C SER A 813 -18.60 -12.82 25.01
N GLY A 814 -18.76 -14.15 24.94
CA GLY A 814 -19.74 -14.92 25.72
C GLY A 814 -21.21 -14.67 25.32
N GLY A 815 -21.46 -14.01 24.20
CA GLY A 815 -22.81 -13.68 23.72
C GLY A 815 -23.04 -14.00 22.26
N TYR A 816 -24.11 -13.42 21.71
CA TYR A 816 -24.56 -13.66 20.35
C TYR A 816 -25.30 -12.46 19.74
N VAL A 817 -25.38 -12.46 18.41
CA VAL A 817 -26.18 -11.54 17.60
C VAL A 817 -27.04 -12.34 16.63
N VAL A 818 -28.35 -12.06 16.60
CA VAL A 818 -29.27 -12.64 15.60
C VAL A 818 -29.50 -11.61 14.50
N VAL A 819 -29.23 -12.02 13.27
CA VAL A 819 -29.43 -11.20 12.08
C VAL A 819 -30.38 -11.87 11.10
N ARG A 820 -31.13 -11.07 10.34
CA ARG A 820 -32.02 -11.55 9.27
C ARG A 820 -31.83 -10.76 7.99
N PHE A 821 -31.83 -11.46 6.87
CA PHE A 821 -31.81 -10.86 5.54
C PHE A 821 -32.49 -11.77 4.51
N PRO A 822 -33.09 -11.20 3.45
CA PRO A 822 -33.58 -11.98 2.33
C PRO A 822 -32.43 -12.30 1.36
N ALA A 823 -32.21 -13.58 1.06
CA ALA A 823 -31.24 -14.00 0.05
C ALA A 823 -31.81 -13.64 -1.34
N THR A 824 -31.43 -12.48 -1.87
CA THR A 824 -31.98 -11.94 -3.13
C THR A 824 -30.91 -11.48 -4.12
N ILE A 825 -29.64 -11.73 -3.81
CA ILE A 825 -28.48 -11.23 -4.56
C ILE A 825 -27.57 -12.44 -4.88
N PRO A 826 -27.88 -13.20 -5.95
CA PRO A 826 -27.07 -14.33 -6.35
C PRO A 826 -25.59 -13.95 -6.50
N GLY A 827 -24.71 -14.69 -5.81
CA GLY A 827 -23.30 -14.36 -5.73
C GLY A 827 -22.53 -15.30 -4.81
N ILE A 828 -21.24 -15.03 -4.70
CA ILE A 828 -20.33 -15.72 -3.77
C ILE A 828 -19.79 -14.65 -2.84
N TRP A 829 -20.28 -14.64 -1.60
CA TRP A 829 -20.06 -13.54 -0.66
C TRP A 829 -19.23 -13.98 0.52
N PHE A 830 -18.33 -13.12 0.98
CA PHE A 830 -17.56 -13.39 2.20
C PHE A 830 -18.37 -13.07 3.45
N LEU A 831 -18.20 -13.88 4.48
CA LEU A 831 -18.63 -13.60 5.84
C LEU A 831 -17.42 -13.82 6.74
N HIS A 832 -16.92 -12.78 7.40
CA HIS A 832 -15.66 -12.87 8.13
C HIS A 832 -15.58 -11.88 9.31
N CYS A 833 -14.65 -12.14 10.21
CA CYS A 833 -14.27 -11.16 11.21
C CYS A 833 -13.47 -10.03 10.57
N HIS A 834 -13.82 -8.79 10.86
CA HIS A 834 -13.23 -7.59 10.29
C HIS A 834 -12.00 -7.09 11.08
N ILE A 835 -11.53 -7.89 12.04
CA ILE A 835 -10.17 -7.78 12.57
C ILE A 835 -9.24 -8.47 11.56
N ASP A 836 -8.30 -7.71 10.96
CA ASP A 836 -7.48 -8.21 9.82
C ASP A 836 -6.79 -9.53 10.15
N MET A 837 -6.19 -9.62 11.34
CA MET A 837 -5.51 -10.82 11.81
C MET A 837 -6.45 -12.03 11.87
N HIS A 838 -7.65 -11.87 12.42
CA HIS A 838 -8.59 -12.98 12.54
C HIS A 838 -9.08 -13.44 11.16
N SER A 839 -9.35 -12.51 10.24
CA SER A 839 -9.72 -12.83 8.85
C SER A 839 -8.60 -13.57 8.14
N ASN A 840 -7.37 -13.04 8.19
CA ASN A 840 -6.19 -13.62 7.54
C ASN A 840 -5.83 -14.99 8.13
N ASN A 841 -6.08 -15.19 9.43
CA ASN A 841 -5.92 -16.46 10.13
C ASN A 841 -7.11 -17.41 9.97
N GLY A 842 -8.10 -17.10 9.12
CA GLY A 842 -9.13 -18.04 8.69
C GLY A 842 -10.48 -17.96 9.42
N MET A 843 -10.75 -16.90 10.20
CA MET A 843 -12.09 -16.63 10.76
C MET A 843 -13.04 -16.07 9.68
N ALA A 844 -13.34 -16.92 8.70
CA ALA A 844 -14.16 -16.59 7.56
C ALA A 844 -14.94 -17.80 7.03
N LEU A 845 -15.92 -17.53 6.19
CA LEU A 845 -16.56 -18.52 5.32
C LEU A 845 -17.11 -17.82 4.07
N VAL A 846 -17.46 -18.63 3.09
CA VAL A 846 -18.11 -18.17 1.86
C VAL A 846 -19.60 -18.50 1.91
N LEU A 847 -20.45 -17.53 1.59
CA LEU A 847 -21.87 -17.73 1.30
C LEU A 847 -22.02 -17.93 -0.20
N ASN A 848 -22.37 -19.14 -0.61
CA ASN A 848 -22.72 -19.45 -1.99
C ASN A 848 -24.23 -19.24 -2.17
N GLU A 849 -24.62 -18.06 -2.63
CA GLU A 849 -26.01 -17.75 -2.91
C GLU A 849 -26.38 -18.11 -4.35
N SER A 850 -26.95 -19.31 -4.51
CA SER A 850 -27.49 -19.80 -5.79
C SER A 850 -26.55 -19.59 -6.96
N PHE A 851 -25.37 -20.22 -6.92
CA PHE A 851 -24.33 -20.14 -7.95
C PHE A 851 -24.84 -20.15 -9.40
N THR A 852 -25.79 -21.04 -9.71
CA THR A 852 -26.36 -21.18 -11.07
C THR A 852 -27.20 -19.99 -11.52
N SER A 853 -27.58 -19.10 -10.61
CA SER A 853 -28.34 -17.87 -10.84
C SER A 853 -27.45 -16.62 -10.88
N ILE A 854 -26.14 -16.77 -10.65
CA ILE A 854 -25.18 -15.67 -10.78
C ILE A 854 -25.18 -15.19 -12.25
N PRO A 855 -25.28 -13.87 -12.50
CA PRO A 855 -25.14 -13.34 -13.86
C PRO A 855 -23.83 -13.79 -14.50
N LYS A 856 -23.81 -14.00 -15.82
CA LYS A 856 -22.57 -14.42 -16.48
C LYS A 856 -21.51 -13.32 -16.35
N PRO A 857 -20.30 -13.64 -15.86
CA PRO A 857 -19.21 -12.68 -15.81
C PRO A 857 -18.86 -12.15 -17.19
N PRO A 858 -18.32 -10.92 -17.30
CA PRO A 858 -17.93 -10.35 -18.57
C PRO A 858 -16.87 -11.21 -19.27
N PRO A 859 -16.91 -11.32 -20.61
CA PRO A 859 -15.88 -12.02 -21.36
C PRO A 859 -14.48 -11.47 -21.05
N GLY A 860 -13.51 -12.35 -20.84
CA GLY A 860 -12.12 -11.97 -20.59
C GLY A 860 -11.82 -11.55 -19.14
N LEU A 861 -12.73 -11.81 -18.19
CA LEU A 861 -12.40 -11.68 -16.77
C LEU A 861 -11.17 -12.57 -16.44
N PRO A 862 -10.13 -12.04 -15.76
CA PRO A 862 -8.89 -12.78 -15.53
C PRO A 862 -9.09 -14.07 -14.73
N LYS A 863 -8.32 -15.10 -15.11
CA LYS A 863 -8.17 -16.37 -14.39
C LYS A 863 -6.80 -16.45 -13.72
N CYS A 864 -6.68 -17.26 -12.67
CA CYS A 864 -5.47 -17.47 -11.89
C CYS A 864 -5.37 -18.95 -11.47
N GLY A 865 -4.19 -19.40 -11.08
CA GLY A 865 -3.97 -20.79 -10.70
C GLY A 865 -2.69 -21.01 -9.94
N SER A 866 -2.44 -22.27 -9.61
CA SER A 866 -1.26 -22.71 -8.90
C SER A 866 -0.06 -22.92 -9.84
N TYR A 867 1.15 -22.76 -9.31
CA TYR A 867 2.41 -23.09 -10.00
C TYR A 867 2.90 -24.51 -9.68
N LEU A 868 2.10 -25.33 -8.98
CA LEU A 868 2.41 -26.73 -8.75
C LEU A 868 2.41 -27.45 -10.11
N GLY A 869 3.53 -28.08 -10.47
CA GLY A 869 3.66 -28.80 -11.74
C GLY A 869 2.67 -29.97 -11.81
N ASN A 870 2.17 -30.26 -13.01
CA ASN A 870 1.28 -31.40 -13.27
C ASN A 870 2.07 -32.72 -13.11
N ASP A 871 2.12 -33.27 -11.90
CA ASP A 871 2.57 -34.66 -11.70
C ASP A 871 1.41 -35.67 -11.81
N ASP A 872 0.19 -35.22 -12.15
CA ASP A 872 -0.97 -36.08 -12.41
C ASP A 872 -1.29 -36.18 -13.91
N VAL A 873 -0.40 -36.82 -14.67
CA VAL A 873 -0.79 -37.50 -15.91
C VAL A 873 -0.67 -39.00 -15.65
N SER A 874 -1.76 -39.57 -15.16
CA SER A 874 -1.96 -41.01 -15.00
C SER A 874 -1.92 -41.71 -16.36
N ASP A 875 -1.15 -42.80 -16.42
CA ASP A 875 -1.28 -43.98 -17.28
C ASP A 875 -1.47 -43.77 -18.80
N VAL A 876 -0.34 -43.86 -19.51
CA VAL A 876 -0.31 -44.58 -20.79
C VAL A 876 0.71 -45.70 -20.66
N SER A 877 0.18 -46.91 -20.54
CA SER A 877 0.87 -48.18 -20.70
C SER A 877 1.61 -48.25 -22.04
N ASP A 878 2.91 -48.52 -22.02
CA ASP A 878 3.51 -49.48 -22.94
C ASP A 878 4.90 -49.94 -22.45
N THR A 879 4.86 -51.17 -21.94
CA THR A 879 5.82 -52.29 -22.00
C THR A 879 7.32 -52.07 -22.25
N ASN A 880 8.09 -52.76 -21.38
CA ASN A 880 9.35 -53.48 -21.63
C ASN A 880 10.61 -52.67 -21.97
N ASP A 881 11.50 -52.50 -21.00
CA ASP A 881 12.71 -53.34 -20.89
C ASP A 881 13.63 -52.95 -19.71
N PRO A 882 14.47 -53.87 -19.21
CA PRO A 882 15.03 -53.83 -17.87
C PRO A 882 16.35 -53.05 -17.75
N VAL A 883 16.63 -52.67 -16.51
CA VAL A 883 17.88 -52.09 -16.02
C VAL A 883 19.01 -53.12 -16.14
N GLU A 884 20.13 -52.76 -16.77
CA GLU A 884 21.45 -53.35 -16.46
C GLU A 884 22.59 -52.35 -16.73
N ASP A 885 23.09 -51.81 -15.62
CA ASP A 885 24.47 -51.73 -15.16
C ASP A 885 25.69 -51.80 -16.13
N ILE A 886 26.74 -51.08 -15.72
CA ILE A 886 28.19 -51.29 -15.92
C ILE A 886 29.01 -50.11 -16.50
N ASN A 887 30.06 -49.88 -15.74
CA ASN A 887 31.17 -48.95 -15.82
C ASN A 887 32.06 -49.03 -17.07
N ASP A 888 32.82 -47.93 -17.19
CA ASP A 888 34.27 -47.85 -17.42
C ASP A 888 34.85 -47.62 -18.83
N HIS A 889 35.71 -46.59 -18.83
CA HIS A 889 36.96 -46.45 -19.60
C HIS A 889 36.87 -46.18 -21.11
N VAL A 890 37.70 -45.36 -21.80
CA VAL A 890 38.75 -44.35 -21.55
C VAL A 890 39.30 -43.97 -22.96
N VAL A 891 39.88 -42.77 -23.13
CA VAL A 891 40.76 -42.28 -24.25
C VAL A 891 40.08 -41.82 -25.56
N LYS A 892 40.16 -40.51 -25.91
CA LYS A 892 41.03 -39.81 -26.91
C LYS A 892 40.99 -40.43 -28.31
N ASP A 893 41.04 -39.73 -29.45
CA ASP A 893 41.58 -38.43 -29.87
C ASP A 893 41.03 -38.15 -31.29
N GLU A 894 41.31 -36.96 -31.86
CA GLU A 894 41.40 -36.68 -33.32
C GLU A 894 40.11 -36.76 -34.19
N GLN A 895 39.95 -36.11 -35.34
CA GLN A 895 40.46 -34.92 -36.05
C GLN A 895 39.67 -34.90 -37.38
N ARG A 896 39.35 -33.70 -37.93
CA ARG A 896 39.14 -33.40 -39.37
C ARG A 896 37.95 -34.11 -40.06
N GLU A 897 37.36 -33.67 -41.16
CA GLU A 897 37.64 -32.70 -42.23
C GLU A 897 36.28 -32.40 -42.91
N SER A 898 36.02 -31.16 -43.36
CA SER A 898 35.71 -30.76 -44.76
C SER A 898 34.45 -31.41 -45.39
N ASP A 899 33.61 -30.79 -46.22
CA ASP A 899 33.81 -29.75 -47.22
C ASP A 899 32.41 -29.37 -47.79
N LYS A 900 32.27 -28.14 -48.31
CA LYS A 900 31.47 -27.74 -49.50
C LYS A 900 29.91 -27.84 -49.44
N ASP A 901 29.12 -26.99 -50.09
CA ASP A 901 29.36 -25.98 -51.13
C ASP A 901 28.25 -24.93 -51.16
N GLU A 902 28.57 -23.81 -51.80
CA GLU A 902 27.80 -22.60 -52.02
C GLU A 902 26.65 -22.74 -53.06
N ASN A 903 25.79 -21.71 -53.00
CA ASN A 903 25.03 -21.06 -54.07
C ASN A 903 23.54 -21.40 -54.21
N THR A 904 22.72 -20.45 -53.76
CA THR A 904 21.78 -19.75 -54.66
C THR A 904 21.39 -18.40 -54.06
N THR A 905 22.19 -17.38 -54.39
CA THR A 905 21.85 -15.96 -54.19
C THR A 905 21.19 -15.45 -55.46
N LEU A 906 19.87 -15.29 -55.44
CA LEU A 906 19.06 -14.27 -56.12
C LEU A 906 17.64 -14.83 -56.17
N LEU A 907 16.68 -14.14 -55.54
CA LEU A 907 15.37 -13.79 -56.10
C LEU A 907 14.51 -13.16 -54.98
N PHE A 908 14.40 -11.83 -55.08
CA PHE A 908 13.32 -10.95 -54.58
C PHE A 908 13.18 -10.76 -53.06
N GLY A 909 13.62 -9.66 -52.44
CA GLY A 909 13.71 -8.28 -52.96
C GLY A 909 12.35 -7.57 -53.09
N GLY A 910 11.23 -8.22 -52.77
CA GLY A 910 9.88 -7.72 -53.07
C GLY A 910 8.93 -7.47 -51.89
N MET A 911 9.22 -7.93 -50.67
CA MET A 911 8.23 -7.85 -49.57
C MET A 911 8.35 -6.63 -48.66
N PHE A 912 9.46 -5.90 -48.67
CA PHE A 912 9.65 -4.74 -47.77
C PHE A 912 9.13 -3.41 -48.34
N SER A 913 8.87 -3.32 -49.64
CA SER A 913 8.29 -2.13 -50.29
C SER A 913 6.76 -2.06 -50.19
N VAL A 914 6.07 -3.19 -49.99
CA VAL A 914 4.59 -3.25 -49.90
C VAL A 914 4.08 -2.79 -48.52
N LEU A 915 4.81 -3.11 -47.44
CA LEU A 915 4.44 -2.73 -46.08
C LEU A 915 4.63 -1.22 -45.79
N PHE A 916 5.57 -0.58 -46.48
CA PHE A 916 5.79 0.87 -46.32
C PHE A 916 4.72 1.70 -47.05
N VAL A 917 4.25 1.24 -48.22
CA VAL A 917 3.16 1.89 -48.97
C VAL A 917 1.82 1.72 -48.27
N LEU A 918 1.54 0.56 -47.65
CA LEU A 918 0.31 0.33 -46.90
C LEU A 918 0.17 1.27 -45.68
N ASN A 919 1.28 1.56 -44.98
CA ASN A 919 1.27 2.50 -43.85
C ASN A 919 1.03 3.96 -44.28
N ILE A 920 1.51 4.36 -45.46
CA ILE A 920 1.28 5.72 -46.00
C ILE A 920 -0.18 5.88 -46.44
N VAL A 921 -0.78 4.86 -47.06
CA VAL A 921 -2.20 4.90 -47.46
C VAL A 921 -3.12 4.98 -46.24
N GLN A 922 -2.81 4.25 -45.17
CA GLN A 922 -3.59 4.26 -43.93
C GLN A 922 -3.53 5.63 -43.22
N PHE A 923 -2.39 6.31 -43.29
CA PHE A 923 -2.22 7.66 -42.76
C PHE A 923 -2.98 8.73 -43.58
N ILE A 924 -3.02 8.58 -44.90
CA ILE A 924 -3.78 9.48 -45.79
C ILE A 924 -5.31 9.27 -45.61
N VAL A 925 -5.78 8.04 -45.42
CA VAL A 925 -7.19 7.75 -45.15
C VAL A 925 -7.65 8.39 -43.83
N LEU A 926 -6.82 8.34 -42.78
CA LEU A 926 -7.07 9.01 -41.49
C LEU A 926 -7.14 10.54 -41.60
N LEU A 927 -6.30 11.15 -42.45
CA LEU A 927 -6.33 12.60 -42.70
C LEU A 927 -7.58 13.03 -43.49
N VAL A 928 -8.07 12.18 -44.39
CA VAL A 928 -9.28 12.45 -45.19
C VAL A 928 -10.57 12.24 -44.37
N THR A 929 -10.63 11.25 -43.47
CA THR A 929 -11.77 11.07 -42.55
C THR A 929 -11.86 12.16 -41.49
N CYS A 930 -10.73 12.62 -40.93
CA CYS A 930 -10.70 13.78 -40.03
C CYS A 930 -11.13 15.08 -40.73
N ARG A 931 -10.80 15.27 -42.02
CA ARG A 931 -11.28 16.42 -42.80
C ARG A 931 -12.77 16.34 -43.16
N ARG A 932 -13.34 15.14 -43.34
CA ARG A 932 -14.78 14.96 -43.57
C ARG A 932 -15.61 15.20 -42.31
N GLN A 933 -15.16 14.77 -41.13
CA GLN A 933 -15.86 15.04 -39.86
C GLN A 933 -15.85 16.53 -39.46
N ASN A 934 -14.85 17.30 -39.87
CA ASN A 934 -14.84 18.75 -39.66
C ASN A 934 -15.72 19.53 -40.65
N LYS A 935 -16.12 18.95 -41.79
CA LYS A 935 -17.06 19.59 -42.73
C LYS A 935 -18.53 19.38 -42.36
N THR A 936 -18.89 18.29 -41.69
CA THR A 936 -20.27 18.08 -41.20
C THR A 936 -20.60 18.87 -39.93
N ARG A 937 -19.60 19.39 -39.20
CA ARG A 937 -19.81 20.26 -38.02
C ARG A 937 -19.95 21.75 -38.33
N GLN A 938 -19.91 22.15 -39.60
CA GLN A 938 -20.09 23.53 -40.06
C GLN A 938 -21.40 23.75 -40.84
N GLN A 939 -22.31 22.78 -40.87
CA GLN A 939 -23.65 22.91 -41.45
C GLN A 939 -24.82 22.79 -40.44
N ASP A 940 -24.53 22.53 -39.16
CA ASP A 940 -25.52 22.55 -38.06
C ASP A 940 -25.15 23.58 -36.96
N GLN A 941 -24.70 24.77 -37.39
CA GLN A 941 -24.64 25.99 -36.56
C GLN A 941 -25.24 27.17 -37.30
#